data_AF-A0A1Z5J1R6-F1
#
_entry.id   AF-A0A1Z5J1R6-F1
#
_cell.length_a   1.000
_cell.length_b   1.000
_cell.length_c   1.000
_cell.angle_alpha   90.00
_cell.angle_beta   90.00
_cell.angle_gamma   90.00
#
_symmetry.space_group_name_H-M   'P 1'
#
loop_
_entity.id
_entity.type
_entity.pdbx_description
1 polymer ?
#
loop_
_entity_poly.entity_id
_entity_poly.type
_entity_poly.pdbx_seq_one_letter_code
_entity_poly.pdbx_strand_id
1 'polypeptide(L)'
;MKLAAIVGTNAEFSYNRILLNFMKRYYASEIEINILEIKDLPLFNESSTETPKVVSEFAKVIQEADGVIISTPEYDHGMTAALKSAIEWLSYSVHPFTGKPVMIVGVSLGRQGTDLAQINIRQVLDAPGVDAFIMPGHQFLLSNAPDAFNENGDLKDTQSVEWMATCVTAFVDYVKTVTHQGGDLVDAIKWDAVYDNLVIGFGGAGATAARFAADNGSKVLLVDAAPLGHEGGNTRYAAQLLNSGENYDQLLAYYKSLYAPKDYDEEMLETYVKGMTQLPEYLEKYLNVKPVSAKNDLHLINYTLPEYPEFEGHETVDFTLVHKGIFDASLWKVLRQQVLDRQEQIDIWLNSPAKHLIQDPDSKMILGAQVERNGELLNIRAVNGVVLTVGGFENNRDMIQNFLGATHLTPLGTLYNQGDGIRMGEEIGAKLWHMSNYEALGILNGMVFTVPDGERGHYINPTYTKLFTGAIFLAGDDGSRYTKEDEQNRHGHVYEQGQWHVVRPNEHPHLVFDDAQWQALKADDKSPYTDWFDQVISGSTIEELAQRIDADPQILSQTVHQFNQFADAGEDFQFGRDKDSLRAFSDQGPYYAVAVNHDVLNTQGGPQRNAKAEVLAANGAVIPHLYSAGELGGINANMYQAGGNLAECLIFGKIAGENAAESKTSSQTELKRALPKFGHNDIAENDDLASIDLGSNQYLGQSNEGIGGQVVVRVTVENARINDVEIVRQHESGDVATEALTQLPKRIVAQNTADVDAVSGASSSSRAIKNAVKDALSKCHS
;
A
#
# COMPACT_ATOMS: atom_id res chain seq x y z
N MET A 1 36.76 5.38 19.78
CA MET A 1 37.28 4.52 18.70
C MET A 1 38.63 3.96 19.12
N LYS A 2 38.86 2.66 18.91
CA LYS A 2 40.10 1.94 19.24
C LYS A 2 40.81 1.55 17.94
N LEU A 3 42.03 2.03 17.73
CA LEU A 3 42.85 1.71 16.56
C LEU A 3 44.09 0.92 16.95
N ALA A 4 44.49 -0.04 16.11
CA ALA A 4 45.81 -0.65 16.18
C ALA A 4 46.77 0.10 15.26
N ALA A 5 48.01 0.36 15.68
CA ALA A 5 49.00 1.07 14.88
C ALA A 5 50.30 0.27 14.75
N ILE A 6 50.62 -0.21 13.55
CA ILE A 6 51.75 -1.10 13.29
C ILE A 6 52.97 -0.28 12.87
N VAL A 7 54.08 -0.43 13.60
CA VAL A 7 55.39 0.11 13.20
C VAL A 7 55.98 -0.80 12.13
N GLY A 8 56.06 -0.34 10.89
CA GLY A 8 56.45 -1.09 9.70
C GLY A 8 57.95 -1.36 9.54
N THR A 9 58.73 -1.39 10.62
CA THR A 9 60.16 -1.72 10.60
C THR A 9 60.59 -2.42 11.89
N ASN A 10 61.57 -3.31 11.79
CA ASN A 10 62.19 -3.98 12.94
C ASN A 10 63.43 -3.24 13.48
N ALA A 11 63.73 -2.03 13.00
CA ALA A 11 64.86 -1.25 13.47
C ALA A 11 64.67 -0.73 14.91
N GLU A 12 65.76 -0.72 15.68
CA GLU A 12 65.78 -0.18 17.05
C GLU A 12 65.38 1.30 17.09
N PHE A 13 65.81 2.07 16.09
CA PHE A 13 65.39 3.45 15.88
C PHE A 13 64.50 3.58 14.65
N SER A 14 63.41 4.35 14.74
CA SER A 14 62.47 4.55 13.65
C SER A 14 61.70 5.87 13.79
N TYR A 15 61.74 6.72 12.76
CA TYR A 15 60.87 7.91 12.69
C TYR A 15 59.39 7.55 12.53
N ASN A 16 59.07 6.38 11.97
CA ASN A 16 57.69 5.89 11.88
C ASN A 16 57.13 5.57 13.26
N ARG A 17 57.97 5.08 14.18
CA ARG A 17 57.63 4.90 15.60
C ARG A 17 57.40 6.24 16.29
N ILE A 18 58.24 7.24 16.00
CA ILE A 18 58.07 8.60 16.53
C ILE A 18 56.73 9.19 16.04
N LEU A 19 56.43 9.08 14.74
CA LEU A 19 55.15 9.54 14.17
C LEU A 19 53.94 8.89 14.85
N LEU A 20 53.93 7.56 14.99
CA LEU A 20 52.79 6.87 15.63
C LEU A 20 52.63 7.27 17.11
N ASN A 21 53.73 7.50 17.83
CA ASN A 21 53.67 8.02 19.20
C ASN A 21 53.17 9.47 19.26
N PHE A 22 53.55 10.30 18.30
CA PHE A 22 53.00 11.65 18.16
C PHE A 22 51.48 11.59 17.91
N MET A 23 51.02 10.80 16.93
CA MET A 23 49.59 10.61 16.64
C MET A 23 48.83 10.11 17.88
N LYS A 24 49.36 9.13 18.61
CA LYS A 24 48.77 8.62 19.85
C LYS A 24 48.58 9.70 20.90
N ARG A 25 49.56 10.59 21.09
CA ARG A 25 49.44 11.71 22.03
C ARG A 25 48.47 12.78 21.53
N TYR A 26 48.54 13.10 20.25
CA TYR A 26 47.75 14.16 19.62
C TYR A 26 46.25 13.86 19.66
N TYR A 27 45.85 12.60 19.45
CA TYR A 27 44.43 12.18 19.44
C TYR A 27 43.95 11.51 20.73
N ALA A 28 44.70 11.60 21.84
CA ALA A 28 44.42 10.85 23.06
C ALA A 28 43.03 11.11 23.68
N SER A 29 42.40 12.25 23.39
CA SER A 29 41.04 12.60 23.83
C SER A 29 39.93 11.93 23.02
N GLU A 30 40.23 11.44 21.81
CA GLU A 30 39.23 11.00 20.83
C GLU A 30 39.43 9.55 20.37
N ILE A 31 40.69 9.13 20.28
CA ILE A 31 41.10 7.85 19.69
C ILE A 31 42.08 7.14 20.63
N GLU A 32 41.76 5.90 21.01
CA GLU A 32 42.71 5.02 21.68
C GLU A 32 43.59 4.34 20.62
N ILE A 33 44.89 4.65 20.58
CA ILE A 33 45.84 4.04 19.65
C ILE A 33 46.75 3.04 20.38
N ASN A 34 46.67 1.77 19.99
CA ASN A 34 47.52 0.69 20.48
C ASN A 34 48.64 0.41 19.49
N ILE A 35 49.86 0.85 19.82
CA ILE A 35 51.04 0.71 18.95
C ILE A 35 51.59 -0.71 19.08
N LEU A 36 51.81 -1.35 17.94
CA LEU A 36 52.30 -2.70 17.79
C LEU A 36 53.66 -2.69 17.06
N GLU A 37 54.65 -3.36 17.65
CA GLU A 37 56.02 -3.41 17.14
C GLU A 37 56.27 -4.73 16.40
N ILE A 38 56.56 -4.67 15.10
CA ILE A 38 56.84 -5.89 14.32
C ILE A 38 58.22 -6.48 14.63
N LYS A 39 59.08 -5.74 15.34
CA LYS A 39 60.43 -6.21 15.71
C LYS A 39 60.40 -7.44 16.62
N ASP A 40 59.30 -7.61 17.34
CA ASP A 40 59.09 -8.72 18.28
C ASP A 40 58.51 -9.96 17.58
N LEU A 41 58.18 -9.86 16.28
CA LEU A 41 57.68 -10.98 15.49
C LEU A 41 58.86 -11.76 14.85
N PRO A 42 58.83 -13.09 14.89
CA PRO A 42 59.81 -13.90 14.15
C PRO A 42 59.61 -13.74 12.65
N LEU A 43 60.67 -13.98 11.86
CA LEU A 43 60.54 -14.07 10.40
C LEU A 43 59.56 -15.20 10.03
N PHE A 44 58.78 -14.95 8.98
CA PHE A 44 57.79 -15.88 8.48
C PHE A 44 58.46 -17.15 7.96
N ASN A 45 57.90 -18.28 8.33
CA ASN A 45 58.33 -19.59 7.89
C ASN A 45 57.11 -20.52 7.77
N GLU A 46 56.67 -20.73 6.54
CA GLU A 46 55.50 -21.57 6.22
C GLU A 46 55.64 -23.02 6.68
N SER A 47 56.88 -23.53 6.81
CA SER A 47 57.14 -24.89 7.31
C SER A 47 56.88 -25.07 8.81
N SER A 48 56.57 -24.00 9.55
CA SER A 48 56.17 -24.09 10.96
C SER A 48 54.75 -24.64 11.10
N THR A 49 54.56 -25.65 11.95
CA THR A 49 53.25 -26.28 12.18
C THR A 49 52.35 -25.51 13.15
N GLU A 50 52.90 -24.52 13.87
CA GLU A 50 52.18 -23.72 14.86
C GLU A 50 52.44 -22.22 14.65
N THR A 51 51.39 -21.41 14.83
CA THR A 51 51.48 -19.95 14.88
C THR A 51 52.16 -19.52 16.18
N PRO A 52 53.28 -18.77 16.13
CA PRO A 52 53.95 -18.29 17.34
C PRO A 52 52.99 -17.51 18.23
N LYS A 53 53.06 -17.72 19.54
CA LYS A 53 52.16 -17.06 20.51
C LYS A 53 52.13 -15.54 20.35
N VAL A 54 53.29 -14.93 20.11
CA VAL A 54 53.43 -13.47 19.89
C VAL A 54 52.66 -13.00 18.65
N VAL A 55 52.61 -13.80 17.58
CA VAL A 55 51.84 -13.51 16.36
C VAL A 55 50.34 -13.59 16.66
N SER A 56 49.90 -14.61 17.40
CA SER A 56 48.48 -14.75 17.79
C SER A 56 48.01 -13.60 18.70
N GLU A 57 48.84 -13.17 19.65
CA GLU A 57 48.56 -12.01 20.50
C GLU A 57 48.49 -10.72 19.68
N PHE A 58 49.40 -10.55 18.71
CA PHE A 58 49.40 -9.42 17.78
C PHE A 58 48.12 -9.39 16.92
N ALA A 59 47.73 -10.54 16.35
CA ALA A 59 46.53 -10.69 15.55
C ALA A 59 45.25 -10.36 16.36
N LYS A 60 45.20 -10.78 17.62
CA LYS A 60 44.06 -10.49 18.50
C LYS A 60 43.87 -8.99 18.71
N VAL A 61 44.95 -8.23 18.90
CA VAL A 61 44.85 -6.76 19.05
C VAL A 61 44.29 -6.11 17.80
N ILE A 62 44.67 -6.59 16.60
CA ILE A 62 44.13 -6.09 15.33
C ILE A 62 42.64 -6.45 15.18
N GLN A 63 42.25 -7.67 15.53
CA GLN A 63 40.85 -8.12 15.47
C GLN A 63 39.95 -7.25 16.35
N GLU A 64 40.39 -6.94 17.57
CA GLU A 64 39.66 -6.11 18.54
C GLU A 64 39.66 -4.60 18.23
N ALA A 65 40.45 -4.14 17.26
CA ALA A 65 40.49 -2.73 16.87
C ALA A 65 39.41 -2.40 15.83
N ASP A 66 38.86 -1.20 15.86
CA ASP A 66 37.90 -0.69 14.86
C ASP A 66 38.56 -0.48 13.49
N GLY A 67 39.87 -0.17 13.48
CA GLY A 67 40.68 0.00 12.28
C GLY A 67 42.18 -0.09 12.56
N VAL A 68 42.99 -0.16 11.51
CA VAL A 68 44.46 -0.29 11.61
C VAL A 68 45.17 0.85 10.90
N ILE A 69 46.20 1.41 11.54
CA ILE A 69 47.16 2.34 10.93
C ILE A 69 48.46 1.58 10.71
N ILE A 70 48.98 1.52 9.49
CA ILE A 70 50.29 0.94 9.19
C ILE A 70 51.26 2.08 8.85
N SER A 71 52.34 2.19 9.61
CA SER A 71 53.37 3.23 9.41
C SER A 71 54.63 2.63 8.81
N THR A 72 54.97 2.97 7.56
CA THR A 72 56.09 2.35 6.85
C THR A 72 57.21 3.34 6.53
N PRO A 73 58.50 2.96 6.65
CA PRO A 73 59.55 3.62 5.88
C PRO A 73 59.55 3.11 4.42
N GLU A 74 60.39 3.70 3.57
CA GLU A 74 60.62 3.24 2.20
C GLU A 74 62.04 2.70 2.04
N TYR A 75 62.15 1.39 1.76
CA TYR A 75 63.40 0.70 1.48
C TYR A 75 63.36 0.21 0.02
N ASP A 76 64.32 0.63 -0.80
CA ASP A 76 64.44 0.22 -2.20
C ASP A 76 63.13 0.39 -3.01
N HIS A 77 62.41 1.50 -2.79
CA HIS A 77 61.09 1.79 -3.38
C HIS A 77 59.97 0.79 -3.03
N GLY A 78 60.07 0.13 -1.87
CA GLY A 78 59.06 -0.78 -1.36
C GLY A 78 58.92 -0.76 0.16
N MET A 79 58.01 -1.61 0.64
CA MET A 79 57.85 -1.87 2.08
C MET A 79 59.07 -2.60 2.65
N THR A 80 59.23 -2.59 3.97
CA THR A 80 60.31 -3.36 4.59
C THR A 80 60.07 -4.86 4.50
N ALA A 81 61.14 -5.64 4.38
CA ALA A 81 61.06 -7.11 4.42
C ALA A 81 60.41 -7.61 5.73
N ALA A 82 60.67 -6.93 6.85
CA ALA A 82 60.05 -7.25 8.14
C ALA A 82 58.53 -7.02 8.12
N LEU A 83 58.05 -5.94 7.52
CA LEU A 83 56.62 -5.68 7.39
C LEU A 83 55.94 -6.70 6.49
N LYS A 84 56.56 -7.06 5.36
CA LYS A 84 56.03 -8.11 4.48
C LYS A 84 55.93 -9.45 5.21
N SER A 85 56.97 -9.82 5.95
CA SER A 85 57.00 -11.02 6.78
C SER A 85 55.94 -11.00 7.88
N ALA A 86 55.67 -9.84 8.50
CA ALA A 86 54.61 -9.71 9.49
C ALA A 86 53.21 -9.90 8.86
N ILE A 87 52.98 -9.33 7.67
CA ILE A 87 51.72 -9.52 6.94
C ILE A 87 51.52 -11.00 6.57
N GLU A 88 52.57 -11.71 6.15
CA GLU A 88 52.48 -13.16 5.85
C GLU A 88 52.05 -14.00 7.05
N TRP A 89 52.61 -13.71 8.23
CA TRP A 89 52.13 -14.32 9.47
C TRP A 89 50.65 -14.04 9.74
N LEU A 90 50.18 -12.85 9.39
CA LEU A 90 48.80 -12.36 9.58
C LEU A 90 47.89 -12.60 8.36
N SER A 91 48.29 -13.49 7.45
CA SER A 91 47.49 -13.89 6.30
C SER A 91 47.60 -15.38 5.98
N TYR A 92 48.24 -16.15 6.86
CA TYR A 92 48.46 -17.60 6.67
C TYR A 92 47.48 -18.44 7.48
N SER A 93 47.65 -18.46 8.81
CA SER A 93 46.80 -19.25 9.73
C SER A 93 45.84 -18.40 10.54
N VAL A 94 46.07 -17.08 10.56
CA VAL A 94 45.20 -16.07 11.17
C VAL A 94 44.99 -14.95 10.16
N HIS A 95 43.78 -14.41 10.09
CA HIS A 95 43.39 -13.40 9.10
C HIS A 95 42.76 -12.16 9.77
N PRO A 96 43.50 -11.44 10.62
CA PRO A 96 42.95 -10.29 11.36
C PRO A 96 42.64 -9.08 10.47
N PHE A 97 43.11 -9.05 9.22
CA PHE A 97 42.88 -7.95 8.28
C PHE A 97 41.61 -8.08 7.44
N THR A 98 40.97 -9.26 7.38
CA THR A 98 39.79 -9.47 6.54
C THR A 98 38.66 -8.51 6.92
N GLY A 99 38.23 -7.67 5.96
CA GLY A 99 37.21 -6.65 6.15
C GLY A 99 37.60 -5.52 7.10
N LYS A 100 38.87 -5.45 7.53
CA LYS A 100 39.36 -4.44 8.47
C LYS A 100 39.71 -3.15 7.73
N PRO A 101 39.21 -1.98 8.16
CA PRO A 101 39.64 -0.70 7.59
C PRO A 101 41.12 -0.44 7.89
N VAL A 102 41.90 -0.07 6.87
CA VAL A 102 43.34 0.23 7.01
C VAL A 102 43.70 1.59 6.42
N MET A 103 44.42 2.38 7.22
CA MET A 103 45.14 3.59 6.79
C MET A 103 46.62 3.30 6.72
N ILE A 104 47.30 3.84 5.72
CA ILE A 104 48.76 3.78 5.62
C ILE A 104 49.32 5.18 5.81
N VAL A 105 50.31 5.28 6.68
CA VAL A 105 51.12 6.49 6.89
C VAL A 105 52.59 6.14 6.70
N GLY A 106 53.46 7.14 6.54
CA GLY A 106 54.87 6.84 6.44
C GLY A 106 55.78 8.04 6.59
N VAL A 107 56.99 7.74 7.06
CA VAL A 107 58.10 8.69 7.19
C VAL A 107 59.35 8.09 6.57
N SER A 108 60.04 8.85 5.73
CA SER A 108 61.34 8.47 5.19
C SER A 108 62.38 9.59 5.28
N LEU A 109 63.65 9.20 5.08
CA LEU A 109 64.77 10.13 4.99
C LEU A 109 64.79 10.88 3.64
N GLY A 110 64.23 10.28 2.60
CA GLY A 110 64.29 10.79 1.23
C GLY A 110 63.27 11.88 0.95
N ARG A 111 63.53 12.70 -0.08
CA ARG A 111 62.63 13.80 -0.49
C ARG A 111 61.28 13.32 -1.04
N GLN A 112 61.20 12.08 -1.52
CA GLN A 112 59.97 11.48 -2.06
C GLN A 112 59.02 10.97 -0.97
N GLY A 113 59.43 11.00 0.31
CA GLY A 113 58.63 10.42 1.39
C GLY A 113 58.53 8.91 1.22
N THR A 114 57.32 8.35 1.35
CA THR A 114 57.06 6.90 1.34
C THR A 114 56.09 6.50 0.23
N ASP A 115 55.94 7.32 -0.80
CA ASP A 115 54.93 7.17 -1.85
C ASP A 115 54.92 5.75 -2.46
N LEU A 116 56.10 5.27 -2.89
CA LEU A 116 56.22 3.96 -3.54
C LEU A 116 56.04 2.80 -2.57
N ALA A 117 56.54 2.95 -1.34
CA ALA A 117 56.28 1.97 -0.28
C ALA A 117 54.79 1.85 0.05
N GLN A 118 54.05 2.96 0.13
CA GLN A 118 52.62 2.90 0.40
C GLN A 118 51.84 2.25 -0.74
N ILE A 119 52.17 2.55 -2.01
CA ILE A 119 51.57 1.88 -3.18
C ILE A 119 51.84 0.36 -3.13
N ASN A 120 53.08 -0.03 -2.83
CA ASN A 120 53.45 -1.44 -2.70
C ASN A 120 52.68 -2.16 -1.58
N ILE A 121 52.48 -1.52 -0.43
CA ILE A 121 51.67 -2.08 0.67
C ILE A 121 50.21 -2.22 0.27
N ARG A 122 49.64 -1.24 -0.43
CA ARG A 122 48.24 -1.30 -0.89
C ARG A 122 47.97 -2.55 -1.71
N GLN A 123 48.86 -2.87 -2.64
CA GLN A 123 48.75 -4.08 -3.45
C GLN A 123 48.79 -5.36 -2.61
N VAL A 124 49.61 -5.40 -1.56
CA VAL A 124 49.71 -6.58 -0.69
C VAL A 124 48.50 -6.72 0.23
N LEU A 125 47.98 -5.61 0.76
CA LEU A 125 46.81 -5.60 1.63
C LEU A 125 45.50 -5.98 0.90
N ASP A 126 45.45 -5.71 -0.40
CA ASP A 126 44.32 -6.06 -1.30
C ASP A 126 44.40 -7.51 -1.81
N ALA A 127 45.47 -8.25 -1.49
CA ALA A 127 45.64 -9.62 -1.97
C ALA A 127 44.67 -10.60 -1.28
N PRO A 128 44.20 -11.65 -2.00
CA PRO A 128 43.38 -12.70 -1.41
C PRO A 128 44.04 -13.32 -0.17
N GLY A 129 43.28 -13.44 0.92
CA GLY A 129 43.78 -13.94 2.20
C GLY A 129 44.29 -12.86 3.15
N VAL A 130 44.52 -11.62 2.67
CA VAL A 130 44.65 -10.44 3.54
C VAL A 130 43.32 -9.69 3.59
N ASP A 131 42.72 -9.42 2.42
CA ASP A 131 41.36 -8.89 2.24
C ASP A 131 41.05 -7.63 3.09
N ALA A 132 42.02 -6.72 3.19
CA ALA A 132 41.87 -5.49 3.96
C ALA A 132 41.09 -4.41 3.18
N PHE A 133 40.28 -3.63 3.90
CA PHE A 133 39.59 -2.47 3.33
C PHE A 133 40.45 -1.23 3.45
N ILE A 134 41.20 -0.91 2.40
CA ILE A 134 42.20 0.16 2.44
C ILE A 134 41.54 1.51 2.12
N MET A 135 41.75 2.52 2.96
CA MET A 135 41.19 3.86 2.75
C MET A 135 41.66 4.46 1.40
N PRO A 136 40.75 4.86 0.50
CA PRO A 136 41.08 5.51 -0.76
C PRO A 136 41.30 7.01 -0.61
N GLY A 137 42.05 7.61 -1.55
CA GLY A 137 42.11 9.07 -1.76
C GLY A 137 42.96 9.90 -0.78
N HIS A 138 43.25 9.42 0.43
CA HIS A 138 44.06 10.14 1.42
C HIS A 138 45.33 9.38 1.80
N GLN A 139 46.47 10.08 1.86
CA GLN A 139 47.79 9.53 2.18
C GLN A 139 48.61 10.54 2.99
N PHE A 140 49.17 10.08 4.11
CA PHE A 140 50.14 10.86 4.87
C PHE A 140 51.54 10.29 4.63
N LEU A 141 52.37 11.03 3.89
CA LEU A 141 53.76 10.68 3.58
C LEU A 141 54.67 11.85 3.93
N LEU A 142 55.61 11.61 4.85
CA LEU A 142 56.51 12.63 5.40
C LEU A 142 57.94 12.39 4.91
N SER A 143 58.54 13.43 4.35
CA SER A 143 59.93 13.43 3.87
C SER A 143 60.88 14.10 4.87
N ASN A 144 62.20 13.93 4.66
CA ASN A 144 63.26 14.59 5.44
C ASN A 144 63.09 14.41 6.98
N ALA A 145 62.88 13.17 7.41
CA ALA A 145 62.53 12.83 8.79
C ALA A 145 63.36 13.51 9.91
N PRO A 146 64.70 13.66 9.81
CA PRO A 146 65.49 14.28 10.88
C PRO A 146 65.10 15.74 11.18
N ASP A 147 64.64 16.47 10.17
CA ASP A 147 64.25 17.87 10.32
C ASP A 147 62.78 18.02 10.74
N ALA A 148 61.94 17.02 10.45
CA ALA A 148 60.49 17.07 10.63
C ALA A 148 60.02 17.04 12.09
N PHE A 149 60.81 16.47 13.01
CA PHE A 149 60.45 16.31 14.42
C PHE A 149 61.29 17.16 15.37
N ASN A 150 60.70 17.66 16.46
CA ASN A 150 61.40 18.29 17.56
C ASN A 150 61.96 17.25 18.56
N GLU A 151 62.61 17.71 19.63
CA GLU A 151 63.22 16.85 20.66
C GLU A 151 62.19 15.98 21.42
N ASN A 152 60.93 16.40 21.47
CA ASN A 152 59.82 15.63 22.07
C ASN A 152 59.20 14.62 21.09
N GLY A 153 59.69 14.59 19.84
CA GLY A 153 59.14 13.76 18.78
C GLY A 153 57.83 14.29 18.20
N ASP A 154 57.53 15.58 18.36
CA ASP A 154 56.36 16.22 17.73
C ASP A 154 56.73 16.81 16.38
N LEU A 155 55.78 16.83 15.44
CA LEU A 155 55.96 17.48 14.14
C LEU A 155 56.16 18.99 14.31
N LYS A 156 57.21 19.53 13.69
CA LYS A 156 57.53 20.97 13.75
C LYS A 156 56.65 21.82 12.84
N ASP A 157 56.30 21.28 11.67
CA ASP A 157 55.61 22.00 10.60
C ASP A 157 54.09 21.90 10.77
N THR A 158 53.43 23.05 10.86
CA THR A 158 51.98 23.13 11.09
C THR A 158 51.18 22.56 9.92
N GLN A 159 51.64 22.75 8.67
CA GLN A 159 50.94 22.20 7.49
C GLN A 159 50.96 20.66 7.50
N SER A 160 52.08 20.06 7.91
CA SER A 160 52.21 18.62 8.08
C SER A 160 51.25 18.10 9.16
N VAL A 161 51.07 18.83 10.26
CA VAL A 161 50.09 18.49 11.32
C VAL A 161 48.65 18.57 10.78
N GLU A 162 48.30 19.64 10.07
CA GLU A 162 46.97 19.83 9.48
C GLU A 162 46.64 18.76 8.42
N TRP A 163 47.61 18.40 7.58
CA TRP A 163 47.43 17.35 6.59
C TRP A 163 47.30 15.96 7.21
N MET A 164 48.12 15.66 8.24
CA MET A 164 47.97 14.45 9.05
C MET A 164 46.56 14.38 9.66
N ALA A 165 46.06 15.50 10.20
CA ALA A 165 44.73 15.57 10.76
C ALA A 165 43.62 15.31 9.74
N THR A 166 43.72 15.93 8.57
CA THR A 166 42.80 15.64 7.46
C THR A 166 42.77 14.14 7.12
N CYS A 167 43.94 13.52 7.01
CA CYS A 167 44.06 12.10 6.69
C CYS A 167 43.49 11.19 7.80
N VAL A 168 43.70 11.53 9.08
CA VAL A 168 43.17 10.77 10.22
C VAL A 168 41.66 10.94 10.35
N THR A 169 41.12 12.16 10.19
CA THR A 169 39.67 12.40 10.17
C THR A 169 39.00 11.62 9.06
N ALA A 170 39.55 11.67 7.83
CA ALA A 170 39.04 10.87 6.72
C ALA A 170 39.08 9.36 7.05
N PHE A 171 40.10 8.89 7.75
CA PHE A 171 40.16 7.50 8.17
C PHE A 171 39.14 7.13 9.24
N VAL A 172 38.90 8.01 10.22
CA VAL A 172 37.87 7.81 11.24
C VAL A 172 36.48 7.71 10.59
N ASP A 173 36.18 8.58 9.62
CA ASP A 173 34.91 8.52 8.90
C ASP A 173 34.83 7.27 8.02
N TYR A 174 35.91 6.90 7.34
CA TYR A 174 35.99 5.65 6.58
C TYR A 174 35.79 4.42 7.48
N VAL A 175 36.40 4.36 8.67
CA VAL A 175 36.18 3.29 9.66
C VAL A 175 34.70 3.23 10.01
N LYS A 176 34.04 4.35 10.30
CA LYS A 176 32.60 4.37 10.63
C LYS A 176 31.74 3.86 9.48
N THR A 177 32.05 4.26 8.25
CA THR A 177 31.32 3.81 7.04
C THR A 177 31.50 2.32 6.80
N VAL A 178 32.72 1.82 6.92
CA VAL A 178 33.07 0.45 6.56
C VAL A 178 32.74 -0.56 7.66
N THR A 179 32.78 -0.14 8.92
CA THR A 179 32.41 -0.99 10.08
C THR A 179 30.97 -0.78 10.54
N HIS A 180 30.18 0.03 9.83
CA HIS A 180 28.82 0.42 10.20
C HIS A 180 28.72 0.99 11.64
N GLN A 181 29.74 1.72 12.09
CA GLN A 181 29.76 2.42 13.39
C GLN A 181 29.21 3.86 13.30
N GLY A 182 28.60 4.25 12.18
CA GLY A 182 27.64 5.36 12.18
C GLY A 182 26.44 4.94 13.02
N GLY A 183 26.05 5.76 14.00
CA GLY A 183 24.92 5.45 14.89
C GLY A 183 23.72 4.96 14.09
N ASP A 184 23.02 3.96 14.63
CA ASP A 184 21.80 3.37 14.05
C ASP A 184 20.96 4.50 13.43
N LEU A 185 20.60 4.44 12.14
CA LEU A 185 19.81 5.50 11.49
C LEU A 185 18.58 5.85 12.34
N VAL A 186 18.06 4.82 13.00
CA VAL A 186 17.08 4.85 14.07
C VAL A 186 17.36 5.93 15.13
N ASP A 187 18.57 6.05 15.66
CA ASP A 187 18.96 7.02 16.69
C ASP A 187 19.20 8.43 16.11
N ALA A 188 19.49 8.54 14.81
CA ALA A 188 19.68 9.82 14.13
C ALA A 188 18.36 10.51 13.75
N ILE A 189 17.27 9.75 13.62
CA ILE A 189 15.95 10.28 13.29
C ILE A 189 15.26 10.82 14.56
N LYS A 190 14.77 12.06 14.48
CA LYS A 190 13.81 12.57 15.46
C LYS A 190 12.44 11.93 15.18
N TRP A 191 12.08 10.94 16.01
CA TRP A 191 10.77 10.29 15.99
C TRP A 191 9.74 11.10 16.78
N ASP A 192 8.57 11.33 16.17
CA ASP A 192 7.46 12.03 16.82
C ASP A 192 6.58 11.05 17.61
N ALA A 193 6.49 9.79 17.16
CA ALA A 193 5.85 8.71 17.90
C ALA A 193 6.49 7.35 17.59
N VAL A 194 6.26 6.38 18.48
CA VAL A 194 6.79 5.01 18.38
C VAL A 194 5.70 4.00 18.70
N TYR A 195 5.48 3.07 17.77
CA TYR A 195 4.54 1.97 17.88
C TYR A 195 5.22 0.64 17.57
N ASP A 196 4.62 -0.47 18.01
CA ASP A 196 5.10 -1.80 17.65
C ASP A 196 4.82 -2.05 16.16
N ASN A 197 3.62 -1.69 15.70
CA ASN A 197 3.24 -1.73 14.30
C ASN A 197 2.58 -0.44 13.81
N LEU A 198 2.80 -0.14 12.54
CA LEU A 198 2.08 0.90 11.80
C LEU A 198 1.27 0.25 10.69
N VAL A 199 -0.05 0.41 10.70
CA VAL A 199 -0.93 -0.02 9.62
C VAL A 199 -1.44 1.21 8.88
N ILE A 200 -1.26 1.22 7.56
CA ILE A 200 -1.55 2.37 6.70
C ILE A 200 -2.74 2.03 5.81
N GLY A 201 -3.84 2.75 5.97
CA GLY A 201 -5.13 2.54 5.33
C GLY A 201 -6.09 1.77 6.23
N PHE A 202 -7.27 2.33 6.54
CA PHE A 202 -8.31 1.74 7.38
C PHE A 202 -9.48 1.23 6.52
N GLY A 203 -9.16 0.39 5.54
CA GLY A 203 -10.13 -0.44 4.80
C GLY A 203 -10.31 -1.82 5.44
N GLY A 204 -10.94 -2.76 4.74
CA GLY A 204 -11.13 -4.14 5.22
C GLY A 204 -9.83 -4.87 5.57
N ALA A 205 -8.78 -4.70 4.73
CA ALA A 205 -7.47 -5.28 4.98
C ALA A 205 -6.77 -4.64 6.20
N GLY A 206 -6.82 -3.32 6.31
CA GLY A 206 -6.19 -2.59 7.41
C GLY A 206 -6.87 -2.81 8.75
N ALA A 207 -8.21 -2.84 8.77
CA ALA A 207 -8.97 -3.20 9.96
C ALA A 207 -8.62 -4.61 10.44
N THR A 208 -8.48 -5.56 9.51
CA THR A 208 -8.07 -6.93 9.82
C THR A 208 -6.63 -6.98 10.33
N ALA A 209 -5.68 -6.35 9.64
CA ALA A 209 -4.27 -6.35 10.01
C ALA A 209 -4.02 -5.70 11.37
N ALA A 210 -4.59 -4.52 11.62
CA ALA A 210 -4.47 -3.82 12.89
C ALA A 210 -5.04 -4.66 14.04
N ARG A 211 -6.20 -5.27 13.83
CA ARG A 211 -6.84 -6.14 14.81
C ARG A 211 -5.97 -7.36 15.13
N PHE A 212 -5.48 -8.09 14.13
CA PHE A 212 -4.65 -9.28 14.39
C PHE A 212 -3.27 -8.94 14.96
N ALA A 213 -2.69 -7.79 14.60
CA ALA A 213 -1.46 -7.32 15.24
C ALA A 213 -1.69 -7.03 16.74
N ALA A 214 -2.79 -6.36 17.07
CA ALA A 214 -3.19 -6.09 18.45
C ALA A 214 -3.55 -7.37 19.23
N ASP A 215 -4.24 -8.33 18.61
CA ASP A 215 -4.52 -9.65 19.22
C ASP A 215 -3.22 -10.42 19.57
N ASN A 216 -2.12 -10.11 18.88
CA ASN A 216 -0.78 -10.63 19.15
C ASN A 216 0.08 -9.70 20.04
N GLY A 217 -0.56 -8.77 20.75
CA GLY A 217 0.06 -7.96 21.81
C GLY A 217 0.79 -6.71 21.34
N SER A 218 0.68 -6.34 20.06
CA SER A 218 1.30 -5.12 19.54
C SER A 218 0.48 -3.88 19.88
N LYS A 219 1.15 -2.78 20.24
CA LYS A 219 0.58 -1.43 20.12
C LYS A 219 0.64 -0.97 18.68
N VAL A 220 -0.53 -0.71 18.13
CA VAL A 220 -0.71 -0.39 16.72
C VAL A 220 -1.09 1.07 16.57
N LEU A 221 -0.46 1.77 15.62
CA LEU A 221 -1.05 2.96 15.02
C LEU A 221 -1.70 2.57 13.70
N LEU A 222 -2.98 2.89 13.55
CA LEU A 222 -3.74 2.75 12.32
C LEU A 222 -4.02 4.14 11.75
N VAL A 223 -3.53 4.42 10.56
CA VAL A 223 -3.72 5.71 9.88
C VAL A 223 -4.59 5.57 8.64
N ASP A 224 -5.42 6.56 8.34
CA ASP A 224 -6.17 6.65 7.08
C ASP A 224 -6.15 8.09 6.55
N ALA A 225 -6.09 8.24 5.23
CA ALA A 225 -6.20 9.52 4.56
C ALA A 225 -7.64 10.08 4.62
N ALA A 226 -8.64 9.20 4.70
CA ALA A 226 -10.03 9.57 4.76
C ALA A 226 -10.39 10.22 6.12
N PRO A 227 -11.28 11.22 6.13
CA PRO A 227 -11.87 11.78 7.34
C PRO A 227 -12.86 10.81 7.99
N LEU A 228 -13.27 11.15 9.22
CA LEU A 228 -14.36 10.49 9.93
C LEU A 228 -15.65 10.46 9.10
N GLY A 229 -16.22 9.28 8.92
CA GLY A 229 -17.37 9.01 8.08
C GLY A 229 -17.01 8.55 6.66
N HIS A 230 -15.74 8.65 6.28
CA HIS A 230 -15.23 8.24 4.97
C HIS A 230 -14.22 7.10 5.06
N GLU A 231 -13.86 6.64 6.26
CA GLU A 231 -13.04 5.45 6.46
C GLU A 231 -13.73 4.18 5.92
N GLY A 232 -12.94 3.14 5.66
CA GLY A 232 -13.42 1.84 5.16
C GLY A 232 -13.11 1.56 3.69
N GLY A 233 -12.57 2.55 2.96
CA GLY A 233 -12.17 2.40 1.56
C GLY A 233 -13.26 1.80 0.69
N ASN A 234 -12.90 0.95 -0.28
CA ASN A 234 -13.88 0.23 -1.10
C ASN A 234 -14.75 -0.75 -0.29
N THR A 235 -14.25 -1.28 0.83
CA THR A 235 -14.95 -2.30 1.64
C THR A 235 -16.32 -1.82 2.13
N ARG A 236 -16.49 -0.52 2.42
CA ARG A 236 -17.78 0.03 2.88
C ARG A 236 -18.86 0.08 1.79
N TYR A 237 -18.45 0.16 0.53
CA TYR A 237 -19.36 0.24 -0.62
C TYR A 237 -19.67 -1.14 -1.21
N ALA A 238 -18.89 -2.15 -0.85
CA ALA A 238 -19.04 -3.50 -1.35
C ALA A 238 -20.36 -4.15 -0.90
N ALA A 239 -20.82 -5.12 -1.70
CA ALA A 239 -22.01 -5.91 -1.39
C ALA A 239 -21.90 -6.73 -0.09
N GLN A 240 -20.67 -6.95 0.41
CA GLN A 240 -20.22 -7.83 1.52
C GLN A 240 -19.87 -9.28 1.15
N LEU A 241 -20.01 -9.64 -0.12
CA LEU A 241 -19.78 -11.01 -0.60
C LEU A 241 -18.31 -11.38 -0.44
N LEU A 242 -18.01 -12.36 0.42
CA LEU A 242 -16.68 -12.96 0.52
C LEU A 242 -16.69 -14.22 -0.33
N ASN A 243 -15.86 -14.28 -1.37
CA ASN A 243 -15.76 -15.47 -2.19
C ASN A 243 -15.18 -16.64 -1.38
N SER A 244 -15.85 -17.79 -1.42
CA SER A 244 -15.52 -18.99 -0.67
C SER A 244 -15.81 -20.27 -1.47
N GLY A 245 -15.48 -21.42 -0.90
CA GLY A 245 -15.86 -22.71 -1.46
C GLY A 245 -15.55 -23.86 -0.53
N GLU A 246 -16.32 -24.94 -0.60
CA GLU A 246 -16.18 -26.08 0.32
C GLU A 246 -15.05 -27.05 -0.10
N ASN A 247 -14.74 -27.15 -1.40
CA ASN A 247 -13.73 -28.06 -1.92
C ASN A 247 -12.49 -27.31 -2.40
N TYR A 248 -11.36 -27.52 -1.70
CA TYR A 248 -10.08 -26.88 -2.00
C TYR A 248 -9.57 -27.19 -3.42
N ASP A 249 -9.56 -28.47 -3.83
CA ASP A 249 -8.99 -28.87 -5.12
C ASP A 249 -9.79 -28.30 -6.29
N GLN A 250 -11.12 -28.31 -6.18
CA GLN A 250 -12.01 -27.70 -7.19
C GLN A 250 -11.83 -26.18 -7.24
N LEU A 251 -11.79 -25.51 -6.08
CA LEU A 251 -11.62 -24.06 -6.03
C LEU A 251 -10.25 -23.65 -6.58
N LEU A 252 -9.20 -24.44 -6.32
CA LEU A 252 -7.86 -24.21 -6.86
C LEU A 252 -7.85 -24.37 -8.39
N ALA A 253 -8.49 -25.41 -8.93
CA ALA A 253 -8.62 -25.60 -10.38
C ALA A 253 -9.36 -24.43 -11.06
N TYR A 254 -10.43 -23.95 -10.41
CA TYR A 254 -11.18 -22.78 -10.87
C TYR A 254 -10.29 -21.53 -10.94
N TYR A 255 -9.57 -21.23 -9.85
CA TYR A 255 -8.68 -20.07 -9.80
C TYR A 255 -7.50 -20.17 -10.76
N LYS A 256 -6.92 -21.36 -10.96
CA LYS A 256 -5.89 -21.57 -12.00
C LYS A 256 -6.42 -21.22 -13.39
N SER A 257 -7.70 -21.49 -13.66
CA SER A 257 -8.36 -21.11 -14.92
C SER A 257 -8.57 -19.60 -15.04
N LEU A 258 -8.95 -18.92 -13.95
CA LEU A 258 -9.12 -17.46 -13.91
C LEU A 258 -7.84 -16.68 -14.21
N TYR A 259 -6.68 -17.26 -13.89
CA TYR A 259 -5.39 -16.64 -14.19
C TYR A 259 -4.95 -16.81 -15.63
N ALA A 260 -5.31 -17.92 -16.27
CA ALA A 260 -4.85 -18.22 -17.62
C ALA A 260 -5.21 -17.11 -18.60
N PRO A 261 -4.30 -16.71 -19.51
CA PRO A 261 -2.98 -17.32 -19.78
C PRO A 261 -1.82 -16.71 -18.97
N LYS A 262 -2.09 -15.91 -17.94
CA LYS A 262 -1.04 -15.25 -17.15
C LYS A 262 -0.40 -16.20 -16.14
N ASP A 263 0.87 -15.94 -15.84
CA ASP A 263 1.60 -16.64 -14.78
C ASP A 263 1.05 -16.26 -13.40
N TYR A 264 1.23 -17.16 -12.44
CA TYR A 264 0.88 -16.95 -11.04
C TYR A 264 1.93 -17.54 -10.11
N ASP A 265 2.00 -17.01 -8.89
CA ASP A 265 2.78 -17.60 -7.81
C ASP A 265 1.94 -18.69 -7.13
N GLU A 266 2.42 -19.94 -7.20
CA GLU A 266 1.65 -21.11 -6.74
C GLU A 266 1.43 -21.08 -5.22
N GLU A 267 2.42 -20.71 -4.42
CA GLU A 267 2.29 -20.65 -2.96
C GLU A 267 1.29 -19.56 -2.53
N MET A 268 1.32 -18.41 -3.20
CA MET A 268 0.34 -17.33 -3.03
C MET A 268 -1.08 -17.81 -3.35
N LEU A 269 -1.26 -18.46 -4.50
CA LEU A 269 -2.57 -18.92 -4.96
C LEU A 269 -3.15 -19.99 -4.01
N GLU A 270 -2.33 -20.96 -3.61
CA GLU A 270 -2.72 -21.99 -2.65
C GLU A 270 -3.10 -21.38 -1.28
N THR A 271 -2.32 -20.42 -0.79
CA THR A 271 -2.61 -19.71 0.47
C THR A 271 -3.95 -18.99 0.41
N TYR A 272 -4.22 -18.32 -0.71
CA TYR A 272 -5.46 -17.60 -0.93
C TYR A 272 -6.68 -18.52 -1.02
N VAL A 273 -6.60 -19.56 -1.85
CA VAL A 273 -7.68 -20.55 -2.01
C VAL A 273 -7.94 -21.29 -0.70
N LYS A 274 -6.89 -21.66 0.04
CA LYS A 274 -7.03 -22.26 1.37
C LYS A 274 -7.70 -21.31 2.36
N GLY A 275 -7.37 -20.02 2.32
CA GLY A 275 -8.04 -19.02 3.14
C GLY A 275 -9.53 -18.92 2.82
N MET A 276 -9.89 -19.00 1.53
CA MET A 276 -11.29 -18.96 1.08
C MET A 276 -12.13 -20.12 1.61
N THR A 277 -11.59 -21.33 1.63
CA THR A 277 -12.31 -22.49 2.16
C THR A 277 -12.53 -22.41 3.68
N GLN A 278 -11.79 -21.56 4.37
CA GLN A 278 -11.86 -21.35 5.82
C GLN A 278 -12.68 -20.13 6.22
N LEU A 279 -13.22 -19.36 5.27
CA LEU A 279 -13.94 -18.11 5.58
C LEU A 279 -15.18 -18.31 6.47
N PRO A 280 -16.02 -19.35 6.30
CA PRO A 280 -17.14 -19.58 7.22
C PRO A 280 -16.68 -19.71 8.68
N GLU A 281 -15.66 -20.54 8.92
CA GLU A 281 -15.06 -20.75 10.24
C GLU A 281 -14.37 -19.49 10.76
N TYR A 282 -13.76 -18.71 9.87
CA TYR A 282 -13.16 -17.42 10.19
C TYR A 282 -14.20 -16.45 10.75
N LEU A 283 -15.38 -16.32 10.11
CA LEU A 283 -16.43 -15.40 10.57
C LEU A 283 -16.93 -15.79 11.97
N GLU A 284 -17.14 -17.09 12.22
CA GLU A 284 -17.57 -17.57 13.53
C GLU A 284 -16.49 -17.30 14.59
N LYS A 285 -15.26 -17.74 14.31
CA LYS A 285 -14.16 -17.71 15.28
C LYS A 285 -13.70 -16.30 15.61
N TYR A 286 -13.56 -15.46 14.58
CA TYR A 286 -12.89 -14.18 14.72
C TYR A 286 -13.85 -13.00 14.69
N LEU A 287 -14.99 -13.08 14.04
CA LEU A 287 -15.97 -11.98 14.01
C LEU A 287 -17.17 -12.22 14.92
N ASN A 288 -17.30 -13.41 15.52
CA ASN A 288 -18.46 -13.82 16.30
C ASN A 288 -19.77 -13.66 15.50
N VAL A 289 -19.70 -14.00 14.22
CA VAL A 289 -20.80 -13.91 13.26
C VAL A 289 -21.11 -15.30 12.73
N LYS A 290 -22.38 -15.68 12.76
CA LYS A 290 -22.83 -16.88 12.07
C LYS A 290 -22.78 -16.65 10.55
N PRO A 291 -21.98 -17.41 9.79
CA PRO A 291 -21.85 -17.23 8.35
C PRO A 291 -23.18 -17.55 7.67
N VAL A 292 -23.41 -16.86 6.56
CA VAL A 292 -24.54 -17.10 5.66
C VAL A 292 -23.98 -17.51 4.29
N SER A 293 -24.39 -18.68 3.79
CA SER A 293 -24.06 -19.16 2.45
C SER A 293 -25.03 -18.57 1.42
N ALA A 294 -24.51 -17.99 0.35
CA ALA A 294 -25.34 -17.49 -0.74
C ALA A 294 -26.11 -18.62 -1.43
N LYS A 295 -25.47 -19.76 -1.70
CA LYS A 295 -26.13 -20.94 -2.30
C LYS A 295 -27.15 -21.58 -1.37
N ASN A 296 -26.76 -21.86 -0.12
CA ASN A 296 -27.54 -22.73 0.77
C ASN A 296 -28.59 -21.97 1.61
N ASP A 297 -28.28 -20.75 2.07
CA ASP A 297 -29.16 -20.00 2.96
C ASP A 297 -30.00 -18.93 2.24
N LEU A 298 -29.46 -18.34 1.17
CA LEU A 298 -30.13 -17.31 0.38
C LEU A 298 -30.73 -17.85 -0.92
N HIS A 299 -30.32 -19.04 -1.35
CA HIS A 299 -30.64 -19.59 -2.68
C HIS A 299 -30.33 -18.60 -3.80
N LEU A 300 -29.29 -17.79 -3.61
CA LEU A 300 -28.82 -16.81 -4.57
C LEU A 300 -28.03 -17.56 -5.63
N ILE A 301 -28.64 -17.76 -6.79
CA ILE A 301 -27.96 -18.22 -8.00
C ILE A 301 -28.17 -17.11 -9.02
N ASN A 302 -27.12 -16.36 -9.31
CA ASN A 302 -27.13 -15.27 -10.26
C ASN A 302 -25.84 -15.26 -11.09
N TYR A 303 -25.71 -14.27 -11.95
CA TYR A 303 -24.56 -14.13 -12.85
C TYR A 303 -23.19 -14.02 -12.17
N THR A 304 -23.16 -13.66 -10.89
CA THR A 304 -21.91 -13.54 -10.13
C THR A 304 -21.50 -14.85 -9.44
N LEU A 305 -22.34 -15.90 -9.44
CA LEU A 305 -22.11 -17.09 -8.61
C LEU A 305 -22.40 -18.43 -9.32
N PRO A 306 -21.37 -19.10 -9.88
CA PRO A 306 -20.04 -18.58 -10.21
C PRO A 306 -20.09 -17.66 -11.44
N GLU A 307 -19.10 -16.79 -11.55
CA GLU A 307 -19.00 -15.84 -12.65
C GLU A 307 -18.55 -16.48 -13.97
N TYR A 308 -17.73 -17.55 -13.88
CA TYR A 308 -17.23 -18.31 -15.02
C TYR A 308 -17.64 -19.79 -14.92
N PRO A 309 -18.94 -20.13 -15.10
CA PRO A 309 -19.44 -21.50 -14.99
C PRO A 309 -18.85 -22.48 -16.02
N GLU A 310 -18.18 -21.98 -17.06
CA GLU A 310 -17.49 -22.82 -18.04
C GLU A 310 -16.17 -23.43 -17.53
N PHE A 311 -15.63 -22.97 -16.40
CA PHE A 311 -14.35 -23.44 -15.87
C PHE A 311 -14.49 -24.62 -14.92
N GLU A 312 -13.44 -25.46 -14.88
CA GLU A 312 -13.37 -26.62 -14.00
C GLU A 312 -13.43 -26.18 -12.53
N GLY A 313 -14.26 -26.87 -11.73
CA GLY A 313 -14.39 -26.62 -10.29
C GLY A 313 -15.31 -25.46 -9.91
N HIS A 314 -15.97 -24.80 -10.87
CA HIS A 314 -16.92 -23.71 -10.62
C HIS A 314 -18.06 -24.12 -9.66
N GLU A 315 -18.40 -25.41 -9.58
CA GLU A 315 -19.49 -25.94 -8.77
C GLU A 315 -19.30 -25.65 -7.27
N THR A 316 -18.05 -25.58 -6.79
CA THR A 316 -17.76 -25.32 -5.38
C THR A 316 -17.82 -23.85 -4.98
N VAL A 317 -17.80 -22.91 -5.92
CA VAL A 317 -17.71 -21.47 -5.65
C VAL A 317 -18.98 -21.00 -4.92
N ASP A 318 -18.86 -20.34 -3.77
CA ASP A 318 -19.96 -19.78 -2.99
C ASP A 318 -19.61 -18.36 -2.51
N PHE A 319 -20.59 -17.65 -1.95
CA PHE A 319 -20.31 -16.49 -1.12
C PHE A 319 -20.63 -16.78 0.33
N THR A 320 -19.72 -16.36 1.19
CA THR A 320 -19.92 -16.29 2.63
C THR A 320 -20.19 -14.83 3.03
N LEU A 321 -21.32 -14.60 3.70
CA LEU A 321 -21.75 -13.27 4.14
C LEU A 321 -21.80 -13.20 5.67
N VAL A 322 -21.71 -11.98 6.20
CA VAL A 322 -21.86 -11.73 7.64
C VAL A 322 -23.33 -11.63 8.07
N HIS A 323 -24.25 -11.41 7.12
CA HIS A 323 -25.69 -11.53 7.32
C HIS A 323 -26.43 -11.69 5.98
N LYS A 324 -27.78 -11.67 5.98
CA LYS A 324 -28.59 -11.95 4.78
C LYS A 324 -28.72 -10.79 3.79
N GLY A 325 -28.48 -9.55 4.22
CA GLY A 325 -28.55 -8.37 3.35
C GLY A 325 -27.29 -8.20 2.51
N ILE A 326 -27.32 -7.28 1.55
CA ILE A 326 -26.20 -6.88 0.69
C ILE A 326 -26.22 -5.36 0.47
N PHE A 327 -25.07 -4.77 0.10
CA PHE A 327 -24.91 -3.33 -0.16
C PHE A 327 -25.33 -2.42 1.01
N ASP A 328 -25.03 -2.85 2.25
CA ASP A 328 -25.42 -2.14 3.48
C ASP A 328 -24.24 -1.87 4.44
N ALA A 329 -23.01 -2.03 3.92
CA ALA A 329 -21.74 -1.86 4.64
C ALA A 329 -21.56 -2.77 5.87
N SER A 330 -22.32 -3.86 6.01
CA SER A 330 -22.32 -4.64 7.26
C SER A 330 -20.99 -5.32 7.55
N LEU A 331 -20.30 -5.86 6.53
CA LEU A 331 -18.94 -6.39 6.72
C LEU A 331 -17.99 -5.30 7.24
N TRP A 332 -18.00 -4.12 6.62
CA TRP A 332 -17.22 -2.99 7.08
C TRP A 332 -17.52 -2.63 8.54
N LYS A 333 -18.80 -2.52 8.92
CA LYS A 333 -19.21 -2.22 10.30
C LYS A 333 -18.68 -3.24 11.31
N VAL A 334 -18.75 -4.53 10.97
CA VAL A 334 -18.20 -5.61 11.82
C VAL A 334 -16.68 -5.48 11.97
N LEU A 335 -15.95 -5.26 10.87
CA LEU A 335 -14.50 -5.09 10.89
C LEU A 335 -14.07 -3.83 11.68
N ARG A 336 -14.77 -2.71 11.45
CA ARG A 336 -14.58 -1.46 12.21
C ARG A 336 -14.79 -1.69 13.70
N GLN A 337 -15.86 -2.39 14.09
CA GLN A 337 -16.12 -2.70 15.49
C GLN A 337 -15.01 -3.53 16.12
N GLN A 338 -14.44 -4.50 15.40
CA GLN A 338 -13.31 -5.29 15.90
C GLN A 338 -12.07 -4.41 16.21
N VAL A 339 -11.85 -3.35 15.45
CA VAL A 339 -10.78 -2.38 15.77
C VAL A 339 -11.15 -1.55 17.01
N LEU A 340 -12.39 -1.06 17.10
CA LEU A 340 -12.86 -0.24 18.23
C LEU A 340 -12.88 -1.00 19.56
N ASP A 341 -13.22 -2.30 19.53
CA ASP A 341 -13.15 -3.19 20.70
C ASP A 341 -11.72 -3.30 21.26
N ARG A 342 -10.72 -2.89 20.48
CA ARG A 342 -9.29 -2.89 20.80
C ARG A 342 -8.70 -1.49 20.87
N GLN A 343 -9.52 -0.45 21.10
CA GLN A 343 -9.05 0.95 21.21
C GLN A 343 -7.96 1.16 22.29
N GLU A 344 -7.90 0.30 23.31
CA GLU A 344 -6.81 0.31 24.30
C GLU A 344 -5.46 -0.15 23.73
N GLN A 345 -5.44 -0.76 22.53
CA GLN A 345 -4.26 -1.26 21.84
C GLN A 345 -4.03 -0.60 20.47
N ILE A 346 -5.08 -0.07 19.85
CA ILE A 346 -5.05 0.52 18.52
C ILE A 346 -5.38 2.01 18.61
N ASP A 347 -4.41 2.85 18.31
CA ASP A 347 -4.61 4.27 18.09
C ASP A 347 -5.06 4.49 16.63
N ILE A 348 -6.03 5.39 16.39
CA ILE A 348 -6.64 5.61 15.08
C ILE A 348 -6.51 7.08 14.69
N TRP A 349 -5.80 7.33 13.59
CA TRP A 349 -5.60 8.66 13.02
C TRP A 349 -6.24 8.76 11.63
N LEU A 350 -7.32 9.52 11.52
CA LEU A 350 -7.98 9.88 10.27
C LEU A 350 -7.41 11.20 9.74
N ASN A 351 -7.72 11.57 8.50
CA ASN A 351 -7.10 12.72 7.82
C ASN A 351 -5.56 12.71 7.91
N SER A 352 -4.97 11.52 7.89
CA SER A 352 -3.55 11.32 8.20
C SER A 352 -2.84 10.50 7.12
N PRO A 353 -2.71 11.04 5.89
CA PRO A 353 -2.10 10.30 4.78
C PRO A 353 -0.61 10.05 5.05
N ALA A 354 -0.18 8.79 4.91
CA ALA A 354 1.24 8.46 4.87
C ALA A 354 1.86 8.91 3.54
N LYS A 355 3.03 9.54 3.60
CA LYS A 355 3.71 10.11 2.44
C LYS A 355 4.91 9.29 2.01
N HIS A 356 5.75 8.86 2.95
CA HIS A 356 7.01 8.18 2.65
C HIS A 356 7.23 7.03 3.62
N LEU A 357 7.82 5.94 3.13
CA LEU A 357 8.41 4.91 4.00
C LEU A 357 9.81 5.35 4.41
N ILE A 358 10.17 5.10 5.66
CA ILE A 358 11.51 5.37 6.17
C ILE A 358 12.29 4.06 6.12
N GLN A 359 13.16 3.91 5.12
CA GLN A 359 13.98 2.72 4.91
C GLN A 359 15.41 2.96 5.37
N ASP A 360 15.97 1.97 6.08
CA ASP A 360 17.40 1.91 6.36
C ASP A 360 18.20 1.63 5.07
N PRO A 361 19.14 2.51 4.68
CA PRO A 361 19.80 2.41 3.38
C PRO A 361 20.69 1.18 3.24
N ASP A 362 21.18 0.63 4.36
CA ASP A 362 22.10 -0.50 4.39
C ASP A 362 21.35 -1.83 4.42
N SER A 363 20.52 -2.04 5.44
CA SER A 363 19.75 -3.27 5.66
C SER A 363 18.50 -3.37 4.80
N LYS A 364 18.05 -2.27 4.19
CA LYS A 364 16.77 -2.14 3.47
C LYS A 364 15.53 -2.36 4.32
N MET A 365 15.69 -2.47 5.63
CA MET A 365 14.61 -2.62 6.59
C MET A 365 13.75 -1.36 6.64
N ILE A 366 12.43 -1.52 6.68
CA ILE A 366 11.52 -0.40 6.96
C ILE A 366 11.48 -0.13 8.46
N LEU A 367 11.83 1.10 8.83
CA LEU A 367 11.89 1.59 10.22
C LEU A 367 10.58 2.24 10.66
N GLY A 368 9.73 2.64 9.71
CA GLY A 368 8.53 3.43 9.96
C GLY A 368 8.07 4.16 8.71
N ALA A 369 7.28 5.22 8.90
CA ALA A 369 6.79 6.07 7.81
C ALA A 369 6.65 7.53 8.25
N GLN A 370 6.63 8.42 7.27
CA GLN A 370 6.23 9.81 7.44
C GLN A 370 4.72 9.94 7.22
N VAL A 371 4.00 10.46 8.21
CA VAL A 371 2.55 10.65 8.19
C VAL A 371 2.24 12.13 8.32
N GLU A 372 1.49 12.68 7.37
CA GLU A 372 1.02 14.06 7.45
C GLU A 372 -0.22 14.10 8.36
N ARG A 373 -0.25 14.95 9.39
CA ARG A 373 -1.40 15.12 10.28
C ARG A 373 -1.47 16.58 10.74
N ASN A 374 -2.66 17.18 10.64
CA ASN A 374 -2.89 18.59 10.98
C ASN A 374 -1.90 19.58 10.31
N GLY A 375 -1.46 19.26 9.08
CA GLY A 375 -0.49 20.05 8.32
C GLY A 375 0.97 19.90 8.77
N GLU A 376 1.28 19.01 9.73
CA GLU A 376 2.64 18.65 10.13
C GLU A 376 3.02 17.28 9.56
N LEU A 377 4.22 17.13 9.02
CA LEU A 377 4.76 15.84 8.57
C LEU A 377 5.52 15.18 9.74
N LEU A 378 5.01 14.06 10.24
CA LEU A 378 5.47 13.39 11.44
C LEU A 378 6.24 12.11 11.10
N ASN A 379 7.38 11.89 11.76
CA ASN A 379 8.12 10.63 11.63
C ASN A 379 7.60 9.62 12.66
N ILE A 380 6.94 8.56 12.18
CA ILE A 380 6.38 7.51 13.02
C ILE A 380 7.25 6.26 12.92
N ARG A 381 7.79 5.81 14.05
CA ARG A 381 8.57 4.58 14.12
C ARG A 381 7.66 3.37 14.28
N ALA A 382 7.94 2.31 13.54
CA ALA A 382 7.33 0.98 13.70
C ALA A 382 8.42 -0.03 14.06
N VAL A 383 8.38 -0.58 15.28
CA VAL A 383 9.46 -1.45 15.79
C VAL A 383 9.47 -2.81 15.10
N ASN A 384 8.30 -3.42 14.90
CA ASN A 384 8.17 -4.78 14.35
C ASN A 384 7.80 -4.80 12.86
N GLY A 385 7.15 -3.76 12.37
CA GLY A 385 6.91 -3.58 10.92
C GLY A 385 5.74 -2.67 10.55
N VAL A 386 5.73 -2.32 9.26
CA VAL A 386 4.71 -1.52 8.60
C VAL A 386 3.85 -2.41 7.70
N VAL A 387 2.53 -2.23 7.75
CA VAL A 387 1.57 -2.93 6.87
C VAL A 387 0.88 -1.92 5.96
N LEU A 388 1.06 -2.07 4.64
CA LEU A 388 0.40 -1.26 3.62
C LEU A 388 -0.95 -1.88 3.22
N THR A 389 -2.04 -1.18 3.49
CA THR A 389 -3.43 -1.58 3.19
C THR A 389 -4.21 -0.41 2.58
N VAL A 390 -3.57 0.35 1.69
CA VAL A 390 -4.01 1.65 1.16
C VAL A 390 -4.82 1.57 -0.15
N GLY A 391 -5.41 0.42 -0.46
CA GLY A 391 -6.20 0.26 -1.68
C GLY A 391 -5.39 0.39 -2.97
N GLY A 392 -6.09 0.67 -4.07
CA GLY A 392 -5.54 0.82 -5.41
C GLY A 392 -5.28 2.27 -5.82
N PHE A 393 -5.45 2.55 -7.12
CA PHE A 393 -5.20 3.84 -7.76
C PHE A 393 -6.37 4.33 -8.64
N GLU A 394 -7.59 3.89 -8.34
CA GLU A 394 -8.82 4.19 -9.09
C GLU A 394 -9.15 5.67 -9.23
N ASN A 395 -8.56 6.53 -8.40
CA ASN A 395 -8.76 7.98 -8.43
C ASN A 395 -7.52 8.75 -8.92
N ASN A 396 -6.47 8.05 -9.35
CA ASN A 396 -5.24 8.66 -9.82
C ASN A 396 -5.18 8.66 -11.35
N ARG A 397 -5.52 9.81 -11.95
CA ARG A 397 -5.58 9.98 -13.41
C ARG A 397 -4.27 9.62 -14.11
N ASP A 398 -3.14 9.99 -13.54
CA ASP A 398 -1.83 9.71 -14.14
C ASP A 398 -1.55 8.20 -14.16
N MET A 399 -1.88 7.49 -13.07
CA MET A 399 -1.72 6.03 -13.01
C MET A 399 -2.71 5.29 -13.89
N ILE A 400 -3.97 5.75 -13.97
CA ILE A 400 -4.98 5.21 -14.90
C ILE A 400 -4.47 5.31 -16.33
N GLN A 401 -3.96 6.48 -16.73
CA GLN A 401 -3.43 6.69 -18.07
C GLN A 401 -2.19 5.86 -18.36
N ASN A 402 -1.23 5.82 -17.43
CA ASN A 402 0.05 5.15 -17.66
C ASN A 402 -0.03 3.62 -17.53
N PHE A 403 -0.92 3.08 -16.69
CA PHE A 403 -1.01 1.64 -16.43
C PHE A 403 -2.22 0.95 -17.06
N LEU A 404 -3.38 1.61 -17.09
CA LEU A 404 -4.62 1.02 -17.65
C LEU A 404 -4.89 1.46 -19.10
N GLY A 405 -4.23 2.53 -19.56
CA GLY A 405 -4.38 3.05 -20.92
C GLY A 405 -5.71 3.77 -21.18
N ALA A 406 -6.41 4.18 -20.13
CA ALA A 406 -7.62 4.99 -20.18
C ALA A 406 -7.31 6.45 -19.80
N THR A 407 -7.97 7.44 -20.39
CA THR A 407 -7.76 8.86 -20.05
C THR A 407 -8.49 9.27 -18.76
N HIS A 408 -9.58 8.58 -18.47
CA HIS A 408 -10.45 8.76 -17.31
C HIS A 408 -11.25 7.47 -17.07
N LEU A 409 -11.49 7.16 -15.79
CA LEU A 409 -12.44 6.14 -15.35
C LEU A 409 -13.21 6.71 -14.16
N THR A 410 -14.49 6.37 -14.05
CA THR A 410 -15.33 6.83 -12.94
C THR A 410 -15.32 5.80 -11.79
N PRO A 411 -14.83 6.16 -10.59
CA PRO A 411 -14.74 5.22 -9.48
C PRO A 411 -16.13 4.83 -8.95
N LEU A 412 -16.38 3.53 -8.77
CA LEU A 412 -17.57 3.03 -8.06
C LEU A 412 -17.39 2.91 -6.55
N GLY A 413 -16.19 3.17 -6.06
CA GLY A 413 -15.79 2.91 -4.68
C GLY A 413 -15.52 4.17 -3.88
N THR A 414 -14.43 4.14 -3.12
CA THR A 414 -13.92 5.29 -2.38
C THR A 414 -13.22 6.28 -3.31
N LEU A 415 -13.19 7.55 -2.93
CA LEU A 415 -12.44 8.60 -3.63
C LEU A 415 -10.99 8.77 -3.12
N TYR A 416 -10.61 7.98 -2.11
CA TYR A 416 -9.32 8.08 -1.42
C TYR A 416 -8.25 7.12 -1.95
N ASN A 417 -8.57 6.23 -2.89
CA ASN A 417 -7.60 5.34 -3.52
C ASN A 417 -6.81 6.09 -4.59
N GLN A 418 -5.69 6.67 -4.19
CA GLN A 418 -4.85 7.57 -4.99
C GLN A 418 -3.53 6.94 -5.46
N GLY A 419 -3.31 5.64 -5.19
CA GLY A 419 -2.06 4.96 -5.53
C GLY A 419 -0.87 5.27 -4.62
N ASP A 420 -1.11 5.80 -3.42
CA ASP A 420 -0.03 6.18 -2.48
C ASP A 420 0.87 4.99 -2.10
N GLY A 421 0.31 3.78 -1.98
CA GLY A 421 1.07 2.57 -1.69
C GLY A 421 1.99 2.15 -2.84
N ILE A 422 1.60 2.44 -4.08
CA ILE A 422 2.42 2.19 -5.27
C ILE A 422 3.61 3.14 -5.25
N ARG A 423 3.36 4.45 -5.09
CA ARG A 423 4.41 5.47 -5.01
C ARG A 423 5.39 5.18 -3.88
N MET A 424 4.91 4.88 -2.67
CA MET A 424 5.77 4.50 -1.54
C MET A 424 6.56 3.22 -1.82
N GLY A 425 5.97 2.24 -2.52
CA GLY A 425 6.66 1.02 -2.94
C GLY A 425 7.75 1.28 -3.97
N GLU A 426 7.50 2.12 -4.97
CA GLU A 426 8.48 2.53 -5.98
C GLU A 426 9.67 3.25 -5.35
N GLU A 427 9.43 4.16 -4.40
CA GLU A 427 10.46 4.92 -3.67
C GLU A 427 11.50 4.00 -3.00
N ILE A 428 11.07 2.82 -2.52
CA ILE A 428 11.92 1.85 -1.81
C ILE A 428 12.32 0.63 -2.67
N GLY A 429 12.03 0.68 -3.97
CA GLY A 429 12.44 -0.35 -4.94
C GLY A 429 11.62 -1.64 -4.89
N ALA A 430 10.35 -1.57 -4.51
CA ALA A 430 9.43 -2.70 -4.55
C ALA A 430 9.20 -3.19 -5.99
N LYS A 431 9.06 -4.50 -6.15
CA LYS A 431 8.62 -5.11 -7.40
C LYS A 431 7.12 -4.88 -7.56
N LEU A 432 6.70 -4.36 -8.70
CA LEU A 432 5.28 -4.20 -9.02
C LEU A 432 4.75 -5.39 -9.83
N TRP A 433 3.47 -5.71 -9.66
CA TRP A 433 2.74 -6.68 -10.49
C TRP A 433 1.32 -6.21 -10.81
N HIS A 434 0.70 -6.84 -11.80
CA HIS A 434 -0.72 -6.69 -12.17
C HIS A 434 -1.19 -5.25 -12.47
N MET A 435 -0.26 -4.34 -12.79
CA MET A 435 -0.54 -2.91 -12.96
C MET A 435 -1.61 -2.60 -14.01
N SER A 436 -1.76 -3.44 -15.03
CA SER A 436 -2.76 -3.26 -16.09
C SER A 436 -4.11 -3.93 -15.80
N ASN A 437 -4.31 -4.52 -14.62
CA ASN A 437 -5.52 -5.28 -14.30
C ASN A 437 -6.44 -4.46 -13.39
N TYR A 438 -7.70 -4.32 -13.80
CA TYR A 438 -8.74 -3.62 -13.08
C TYR A 438 -10.10 -4.25 -13.41
N GLU A 439 -11.08 -4.01 -12.54
CA GLU A 439 -12.44 -4.53 -12.70
C GLU A 439 -13.44 -3.38 -12.80
N ALA A 440 -14.58 -3.64 -13.43
CA ALA A 440 -15.72 -2.73 -13.50
C ALA A 440 -17.00 -3.45 -13.00
N LEU A 441 -18.15 -2.78 -12.85
CA LEU A 441 -19.37 -3.48 -12.36
C LEU A 441 -20.71 -2.86 -12.81
N GLY A 442 -20.73 -1.67 -13.37
CA GLY A 442 -21.94 -0.94 -13.73
C GLY A 442 -22.79 -1.56 -14.85
N ILE A 443 -23.63 -0.76 -15.49
CA ILE A 443 -24.46 -1.23 -16.62
C ILE A 443 -23.56 -1.58 -17.81
N LEU A 444 -24.02 -2.43 -18.75
CA LEU A 444 -23.32 -2.65 -20.03
C LEU A 444 -21.83 -3.02 -19.90
N ASN A 445 -21.51 -3.95 -19.00
CA ASN A 445 -20.14 -4.41 -18.73
C ASN A 445 -19.20 -3.31 -18.24
N GLY A 446 -19.65 -2.45 -17.33
CA GLY A 446 -18.77 -1.50 -16.63
C GLY A 446 -18.97 -0.04 -16.97
N MET A 447 -20.20 0.38 -17.25
CA MET A 447 -20.57 1.77 -17.52
C MET A 447 -21.39 2.35 -16.36
N VAL A 448 -21.27 3.65 -16.16
CA VAL A 448 -22.14 4.46 -15.31
C VAL A 448 -22.61 5.69 -16.07
N PHE A 449 -23.74 6.28 -15.70
CA PHE A 449 -24.08 7.61 -16.20
C PHE A 449 -23.01 8.60 -15.78
N THR A 450 -22.66 9.53 -16.67
CA THR A 450 -21.61 10.51 -16.41
C THR A 450 -21.93 11.34 -15.16
N VAL A 451 -20.91 11.51 -14.33
CA VAL A 451 -20.93 12.34 -13.12
C VAL A 451 -19.83 13.41 -13.23
N PRO A 452 -19.94 14.54 -12.51
CA PRO A 452 -18.86 15.52 -12.42
C PRO A 452 -17.53 14.93 -11.95
N ASP A 453 -16.41 15.54 -12.37
CA ASP A 453 -15.08 15.16 -11.91
C ASP A 453 -14.98 15.20 -10.38
N GLY A 454 -14.40 14.14 -9.80
CA GLY A 454 -14.26 14.01 -8.35
C GLY A 454 -15.48 13.43 -7.65
N GLU A 455 -16.53 13.06 -8.38
CA GLU A 455 -17.67 12.30 -7.87
C GLU A 455 -17.57 10.82 -8.25
N ARG A 456 -18.21 9.96 -7.45
CA ARG A 456 -18.28 8.52 -7.71
C ARG A 456 -19.48 8.16 -8.58
N GLY A 457 -19.34 7.07 -9.32
CA GLY A 457 -20.44 6.50 -10.11
C GLY A 457 -21.55 5.90 -9.25
N HIS A 458 -22.77 5.96 -9.77
CA HIS A 458 -23.94 5.32 -9.17
C HIS A 458 -24.10 3.91 -9.72
N TYR A 459 -23.91 2.90 -8.86
CA TYR A 459 -24.13 1.51 -9.25
C TYR A 459 -25.61 1.25 -9.52
N ILE A 460 -25.92 0.83 -10.74
CA ILE A 460 -27.25 0.35 -11.13
C ILE A 460 -27.15 -1.15 -11.33
N ASN A 461 -27.99 -1.89 -10.61
CA ASN A 461 -28.00 -3.34 -10.69
C ASN A 461 -28.34 -3.78 -12.13
N PRO A 462 -27.53 -4.65 -12.77
CA PRO A 462 -27.80 -5.12 -14.12
C PRO A 462 -29.06 -6.00 -14.22
N THR A 463 -29.78 -6.29 -13.14
CA THR A 463 -31.16 -6.79 -13.25
C THR A 463 -32.15 -5.74 -13.78
N TYR A 464 -31.76 -4.46 -13.85
CA TYR A 464 -32.52 -3.40 -14.49
C TYR A 464 -32.38 -3.43 -16.01
N THR A 465 -33.05 -4.40 -16.63
CA THR A 465 -32.87 -4.76 -18.05
C THR A 465 -33.28 -3.69 -19.06
N LYS A 466 -34.05 -2.67 -18.66
CA LYS A 466 -34.50 -1.61 -19.59
C LYS A 466 -33.38 -0.75 -20.16
N LEU A 467 -32.20 -0.74 -19.54
CA LEU A 467 -31.03 -0.01 -20.05
C LEU A 467 -30.27 -0.77 -21.15
N PHE A 468 -30.68 -2.01 -21.46
CA PHE A 468 -30.01 -2.85 -22.45
C PHE A 468 -30.97 -3.82 -23.17
N THR A 469 -32.28 -3.56 -23.12
CA THR A 469 -33.32 -4.27 -23.88
C THR A 469 -34.19 -3.26 -24.62
N GLY A 470 -34.60 -3.59 -25.84
CA GLY A 470 -35.38 -2.73 -26.73
C GLY A 470 -34.52 -1.97 -27.76
N ALA A 471 -35.04 -0.84 -28.24
CA ALA A 471 -34.34 0.05 -29.18
C ALA A 471 -33.39 0.96 -28.38
N ILE A 472 -32.31 0.35 -27.90
CA ILE A 472 -31.25 0.97 -27.13
C ILE A 472 -29.93 0.28 -27.44
N PHE A 473 -28.86 1.05 -27.63
CA PHE A 473 -27.50 0.52 -27.80
C PHE A 473 -26.44 1.46 -27.24
N LEU A 474 -25.24 0.94 -27.03
CA LEU A 474 -24.08 1.73 -26.61
C LEU A 474 -23.28 2.15 -27.85
N ALA A 475 -23.17 3.46 -28.06
CA ALA A 475 -22.42 4.08 -29.14
C ALA A 475 -21.05 4.55 -28.65
N GLY A 476 -20.00 4.26 -29.42
CA GLY A 476 -18.66 4.81 -29.22
C GLY A 476 -18.56 6.25 -29.75
N ASP A 477 -17.36 6.81 -29.71
CA ASP A 477 -17.10 8.22 -30.05
C ASP A 477 -17.52 8.59 -31.48
N ASP A 478 -17.42 7.65 -32.43
CA ASP A 478 -17.80 7.87 -33.83
C ASP A 478 -19.29 7.58 -34.11
N GLY A 479 -20.04 7.08 -33.13
CA GLY A 479 -21.44 6.66 -33.27
C GLY A 479 -21.64 5.17 -33.61
N SER A 480 -20.57 4.38 -33.74
CA SER A 480 -20.66 2.93 -33.98
C SER A 480 -20.99 2.14 -32.71
N ARG A 481 -21.69 1.02 -32.86
CA ARG A 481 -21.85 0.02 -31.79
C ARG A 481 -20.57 -0.78 -31.61
N TYR A 482 -20.21 -1.07 -30.36
CA TYR A 482 -18.96 -1.78 -30.03
C TYR A 482 -19.10 -2.89 -28.98
N THR A 483 -20.30 -3.17 -28.47
CA THR A 483 -20.51 -4.24 -27.48
C THR A 483 -21.85 -4.93 -27.69
N LYS A 484 -21.97 -6.16 -27.18
CA LYS A 484 -23.25 -6.83 -26.98
C LYS A 484 -23.91 -6.28 -25.70
N GLU A 485 -24.98 -5.51 -25.83
CA GLU A 485 -25.53 -4.76 -24.69
C GLU A 485 -26.21 -5.64 -23.64
N ASP A 486 -26.77 -6.77 -24.04
CA ASP A 486 -27.40 -7.75 -23.13
C ASP A 486 -26.42 -8.82 -22.63
N GLU A 487 -25.12 -8.62 -22.85
CA GLU A 487 -24.11 -9.51 -22.31
C GLU A 487 -24.16 -9.49 -20.78
N GLN A 488 -23.97 -10.67 -20.20
CA GLN A 488 -24.02 -10.82 -18.76
C GLN A 488 -22.77 -10.19 -18.15
N ASN A 489 -22.94 -9.22 -17.25
CA ASN A 489 -21.82 -8.52 -16.65
C ASN A 489 -20.92 -9.49 -15.85
N ARG A 490 -19.64 -9.59 -16.20
CA ARG A 490 -18.63 -10.36 -15.46
C ARG A 490 -17.54 -9.46 -14.87
N HIS A 491 -17.94 -8.52 -14.03
CA HIS A 491 -17.10 -7.45 -13.52
C HIS A 491 -16.38 -6.67 -14.64
N GLY A 492 -17.14 -6.37 -15.70
CA GLY A 492 -16.66 -5.66 -16.89
C GLY A 492 -15.99 -6.53 -17.94
N HIS A 493 -15.75 -7.81 -17.65
CA HIS A 493 -15.16 -8.72 -18.62
C HIS A 493 -16.16 -9.13 -19.70
N VAL A 494 -15.75 -8.98 -20.96
CA VAL A 494 -16.45 -9.53 -22.14
C VAL A 494 -15.60 -10.58 -22.82
N TYR A 495 -16.23 -11.54 -23.48
CA TYR A 495 -15.52 -12.58 -24.24
C TYR A 495 -15.39 -12.18 -25.69
N GLU A 496 -14.18 -11.80 -26.10
CA GLU A 496 -13.88 -11.44 -27.47
C GLU A 496 -12.59 -12.09 -27.93
N GLN A 497 -12.58 -12.57 -29.18
CA GLN A 497 -11.39 -13.15 -29.84
C GLN A 497 -10.72 -14.29 -29.04
N GLY A 498 -11.51 -15.02 -28.25
CA GLY A 498 -11.04 -16.16 -27.47
C GLY A 498 -10.53 -15.81 -26.07
N GLN A 499 -10.65 -14.57 -25.62
CA GLN A 499 -10.15 -14.10 -24.32
C GLN A 499 -11.20 -13.27 -23.59
N TRP A 500 -11.27 -13.44 -22.26
CA TRP A 500 -12.01 -12.53 -21.39
C TRP A 500 -11.15 -11.31 -21.07
N HIS A 501 -11.70 -10.11 -21.22
CA HIS A 501 -11.03 -8.86 -20.85
C HIS A 501 -12.03 -7.74 -20.59
N VAL A 502 -11.61 -6.74 -19.82
CA VAL A 502 -12.38 -5.50 -19.67
C VAL A 502 -12.36 -4.71 -20.98
N VAL A 503 -13.54 -4.26 -21.42
CA VAL A 503 -13.71 -3.49 -22.66
C VAL A 503 -12.83 -2.25 -22.60
N ARG A 504 -12.12 -1.96 -23.71
CA ARG A 504 -11.34 -0.73 -23.80
C ARG A 504 -12.27 0.49 -23.68
N PRO A 505 -12.03 1.42 -22.75
CA PRO A 505 -12.85 2.62 -22.62
C PRO A 505 -12.81 3.50 -23.88
N ASN A 506 -13.98 4.03 -24.27
CA ASN A 506 -14.12 5.14 -25.21
C ASN A 506 -14.06 6.48 -24.44
N GLU A 507 -13.80 7.59 -25.12
CA GLU A 507 -13.67 8.90 -24.47
C GLU A 507 -15.03 9.54 -24.17
N HIS A 508 -16.00 9.39 -25.07
CA HIS A 508 -17.34 10.00 -24.98
C HIS A 508 -18.46 9.02 -25.39
N PRO A 509 -18.57 7.83 -24.75
CA PRO A 509 -19.62 6.88 -25.11
C PRO A 509 -21.00 7.38 -24.70
N HIS A 510 -22.01 7.03 -25.51
CA HIS A 510 -23.39 7.43 -25.30
C HIS A 510 -24.34 6.23 -25.40
N LEU A 511 -25.30 6.16 -24.48
CA LEU A 511 -26.47 5.30 -24.65
C LEU A 511 -27.45 5.96 -25.60
N VAL A 512 -27.75 5.35 -26.75
CA VAL A 512 -28.66 5.87 -27.78
C VAL A 512 -29.95 5.06 -27.79
N PHE A 513 -31.11 5.73 -27.78
CA PHE A 513 -32.43 5.09 -27.73
C PHE A 513 -33.55 5.92 -28.37
N ASP A 514 -34.69 5.29 -28.69
CA ASP A 514 -35.85 5.97 -29.29
C ASP A 514 -36.87 6.49 -28.26
N ASP A 515 -37.89 7.24 -28.72
CA ASP A 515 -38.93 7.78 -27.85
C ASP A 515 -39.72 6.71 -27.09
N ALA A 516 -40.04 5.58 -27.73
CA ALA A 516 -40.74 4.50 -27.04
C ALA A 516 -39.92 3.95 -25.85
N GLN A 517 -38.60 3.81 -26.03
CA GLN A 517 -37.70 3.43 -24.95
C GLN A 517 -37.65 4.52 -23.85
N TRP A 518 -37.58 5.79 -24.25
CA TRP A 518 -37.53 6.90 -23.31
C TRP A 518 -38.78 6.99 -22.43
N GLN A 519 -39.97 6.87 -23.02
CA GLN A 519 -41.21 6.86 -22.26
C GLN A 519 -41.26 5.65 -21.30
N ALA A 520 -40.75 4.49 -21.73
CA ALA A 520 -40.71 3.29 -20.90
C ALA A 520 -39.74 3.40 -19.70
N LEU A 521 -38.65 4.15 -19.84
CA LEU A 521 -37.70 4.45 -18.76
C LEU A 521 -38.31 5.45 -17.76
N LYS A 522 -38.91 6.55 -18.23
CA LYS A 522 -39.56 7.55 -17.36
C LYS A 522 -40.75 7.01 -16.59
N ALA A 523 -41.51 6.10 -17.19
CA ALA A 523 -42.68 5.50 -16.55
C ALA A 523 -42.32 4.42 -15.51
N ASP A 524 -41.03 4.08 -15.38
CA ASP A 524 -40.57 3.04 -14.45
C ASP A 524 -40.29 3.61 -13.06
N ASP A 525 -41.12 3.26 -12.10
CA ASP A 525 -40.93 3.60 -10.70
C ASP A 525 -39.81 2.80 -10.02
N LYS A 526 -39.23 1.81 -10.71
CA LYS A 526 -38.12 0.97 -10.21
C LYS A 526 -36.74 1.51 -10.58
N SER A 527 -36.63 2.62 -11.29
CA SER A 527 -35.32 3.23 -11.55
C SER A 527 -34.67 3.63 -10.20
N PRO A 528 -33.46 3.15 -9.88
CA PRO A 528 -32.84 3.45 -8.59
C PRO A 528 -32.41 4.92 -8.48
N TYR A 529 -32.05 5.55 -9.59
CA TYR A 529 -31.65 6.95 -9.72
C TYR A 529 -32.33 7.56 -10.94
N THR A 530 -32.69 8.84 -10.87
CA THR A 530 -33.42 9.56 -11.95
C THR A 530 -32.76 10.87 -12.34
N ASP A 531 -31.74 11.27 -11.60
CA ASP A 531 -30.95 12.50 -11.73
C ASP A 531 -30.22 12.58 -13.10
N TRP A 532 -29.90 11.42 -13.70
CA TRP A 532 -29.37 11.34 -15.06
C TRP A 532 -30.41 11.69 -16.14
N PHE A 533 -31.72 11.71 -15.84
CA PHE A 533 -32.75 12.12 -16.81
C PHE A 533 -32.54 13.56 -17.28
N ASP A 534 -31.99 14.42 -16.42
CA ASP A 534 -31.70 15.82 -16.74
C ASP A 534 -30.52 15.95 -17.73
N GLN A 535 -29.75 14.88 -17.93
CA GLN A 535 -28.61 14.81 -18.86
C GLN A 535 -29.00 14.31 -20.26
N VAL A 536 -30.26 13.91 -20.47
CA VAL A 536 -30.72 13.31 -21.73
C VAL A 536 -30.78 14.36 -22.84
N ILE A 537 -30.04 14.10 -23.91
CA ILE A 537 -30.01 14.89 -25.14
C ILE A 537 -31.04 14.31 -26.11
N SER A 538 -31.73 15.18 -26.86
CA SER A 538 -32.68 14.78 -27.90
C SER A 538 -32.31 15.36 -29.27
N GLY A 539 -32.65 14.64 -30.33
CA GLY A 539 -32.58 15.09 -31.72
C GLY A 539 -33.85 14.67 -32.47
N SER A 540 -34.34 15.51 -33.39
CA SER A 540 -35.51 15.19 -34.21
C SER A 540 -35.21 14.14 -35.28
N THR A 541 -33.94 14.03 -35.70
CA THR A 541 -33.40 12.96 -36.55
C THR A 541 -32.13 12.37 -35.93
N ILE A 542 -31.68 11.20 -36.42
CA ILE A 542 -30.42 10.59 -35.98
C ILE A 542 -29.22 11.49 -36.32
N GLU A 543 -29.23 12.18 -37.45
CA GLU A 543 -28.16 13.10 -37.83
C GLU A 543 -28.08 14.31 -36.90
N GLU A 544 -29.23 14.84 -36.47
CA GLU A 544 -29.26 15.92 -35.47
C GLU A 544 -28.76 15.41 -34.12
N LEU A 545 -29.14 14.19 -33.72
CA LEU A 545 -28.66 13.58 -32.48
C LEU A 545 -27.13 13.40 -32.51
N ALA A 546 -26.59 12.84 -33.60
CA ALA A 546 -25.16 12.63 -33.80
C ALA A 546 -24.36 13.93 -33.61
N GLN A 547 -24.80 15.02 -34.25
CA GLN A 547 -24.16 16.33 -34.11
C GLN A 547 -24.16 16.86 -32.67
N ARG A 548 -25.21 16.56 -31.88
CA ARG A 548 -25.32 17.02 -30.49
C ARG A 548 -24.45 16.23 -29.52
N ILE A 549 -24.11 14.99 -29.86
CA ILE A 549 -23.24 14.12 -29.06
C ILE A 549 -21.81 14.02 -29.61
N ASP A 550 -21.48 14.84 -30.62
CA ASP A 550 -20.19 14.86 -31.33
C ASP A 550 -19.80 13.54 -32.02
N ALA A 551 -20.79 12.76 -32.46
CA ALA A 551 -20.61 11.55 -33.27
C ALA A 551 -20.71 11.84 -34.77
N ASP A 552 -20.21 10.93 -35.62
CA ASP A 552 -20.35 11.07 -37.08
C ASP A 552 -21.80 10.79 -37.52
N PRO A 553 -22.49 11.75 -38.18
CA PRO A 553 -23.88 11.57 -38.57
C PRO A 553 -24.12 10.39 -39.53
N GLN A 554 -23.17 10.08 -40.41
CA GLN A 554 -23.31 8.97 -41.35
C GLN A 554 -23.14 7.63 -40.63
N ILE A 555 -22.15 7.53 -39.73
CA ILE A 555 -21.88 6.30 -38.97
C ILE A 555 -23.05 5.98 -38.03
N LEU A 556 -23.55 6.96 -37.29
CA LEU A 556 -24.68 6.72 -36.38
C LEU A 556 -25.96 6.33 -37.13
N SER A 557 -26.29 7.02 -38.23
CA SER A 557 -27.44 6.66 -39.08
C SER A 557 -27.29 5.26 -39.68
N GLN A 558 -26.09 4.89 -40.12
CA GLN A 558 -25.82 3.53 -40.59
C GLN A 558 -25.98 2.49 -39.47
N THR A 559 -25.52 2.80 -38.26
CA THR A 559 -25.59 1.91 -37.10
C THR A 559 -27.05 1.63 -36.72
N VAL A 560 -27.90 2.67 -36.66
CA VAL A 560 -29.35 2.52 -36.41
C VAL A 560 -30.02 1.70 -37.52
N HIS A 561 -29.66 1.96 -38.78
CA HIS A 561 -30.20 1.19 -39.91
C HIS A 561 -29.84 -0.30 -39.82
N GLN A 562 -28.58 -0.62 -39.51
CA GLN A 562 -28.12 -2.01 -39.32
C GLN A 562 -28.79 -2.66 -38.11
N PHE A 563 -28.91 -1.95 -36.99
CA PHE A 563 -29.61 -2.43 -35.81
C PHE A 563 -31.07 -2.81 -36.11
N ASN A 564 -31.77 -1.98 -36.89
CA ASN A 564 -33.14 -2.27 -37.31
C ASN A 564 -33.21 -3.51 -38.22
N GLN A 565 -32.28 -3.66 -39.17
CA GLN A 565 -32.20 -4.86 -40.01
C GLN A 565 -31.99 -6.14 -39.17
N PHE A 566 -31.18 -6.05 -38.11
CA PHE A 566 -30.93 -7.17 -37.20
C PHE A 566 -32.16 -7.51 -36.37
N ALA A 567 -32.85 -6.49 -35.82
CA ALA A 567 -34.09 -6.67 -35.08
C ALA A 567 -35.19 -7.29 -35.97
N ASP A 568 -35.33 -6.84 -37.22
CA ASP A 568 -36.30 -7.39 -38.18
C ASP A 568 -35.96 -8.83 -38.60
N ALA A 569 -34.67 -9.16 -38.72
CA ALA A 569 -34.20 -10.51 -39.00
C ALA A 569 -34.33 -11.45 -37.79
N GLY A 570 -34.40 -10.91 -36.58
CA GLY A 570 -34.38 -11.68 -35.32
C GLY A 570 -33.00 -12.25 -34.98
N GLU A 571 -31.93 -11.64 -35.50
CA GLU A 571 -30.53 -12.06 -35.29
C GLU A 571 -29.61 -10.83 -35.40
N ASP A 572 -28.81 -10.57 -34.35
CA ASP A 572 -27.73 -9.57 -34.38
C ASP A 572 -26.47 -10.16 -34.99
N PHE A 573 -26.26 -9.90 -36.28
CA PHE A 573 -25.10 -10.38 -37.02
C PHE A 573 -23.78 -9.69 -36.63
N GLN A 574 -23.82 -8.62 -35.84
CA GLN A 574 -22.62 -7.90 -35.41
C GLN A 574 -22.10 -8.43 -34.08
N PHE A 575 -22.97 -8.56 -33.08
CA PHE A 575 -22.56 -8.91 -31.71
C PHE A 575 -23.29 -10.12 -31.11
N GLY A 576 -24.30 -10.67 -31.79
CA GLY A 576 -25.04 -11.83 -31.27
C GLY A 576 -25.90 -11.51 -30.04
N ARG A 577 -26.37 -10.27 -29.91
CA ARG A 577 -27.41 -9.87 -28.95
C ARG A 577 -28.68 -10.71 -29.10
N ASP A 578 -29.30 -11.09 -27.98
CA ASP A 578 -30.48 -11.96 -27.97
C ASP A 578 -31.67 -11.27 -28.67
N LYS A 579 -32.39 -12.03 -29.49
CA LYS A 579 -33.53 -11.51 -30.26
C LYS A 579 -34.65 -10.95 -29.37
N ASP A 580 -34.86 -11.50 -28.18
CA ASP A 580 -35.91 -11.07 -27.26
C ASP A 580 -35.52 -9.76 -26.56
N SER A 581 -34.23 -9.40 -26.57
CA SER A 581 -33.71 -8.11 -26.11
C SER A 581 -33.68 -7.05 -27.23
N LEU A 582 -33.97 -7.40 -28.48
CA LEU A 582 -33.90 -6.53 -29.65
C LEU A 582 -35.27 -6.02 -30.10
N ARG A 583 -35.40 -4.70 -30.21
CA ARG A 583 -36.55 -4.03 -30.83
C ARG A 583 -36.04 -2.97 -31.78
N ALA A 584 -36.52 -2.94 -33.02
CA ALA A 584 -36.17 -1.89 -33.97
C ALA A 584 -36.52 -0.48 -33.43
N PHE A 585 -35.65 0.48 -33.75
CA PHE A 585 -35.89 1.91 -33.57
C PHE A 585 -37.04 2.37 -34.46
N SER A 586 -37.84 3.29 -33.95
CA SER A 586 -38.87 3.99 -34.74
C SER A 586 -38.27 4.75 -35.94
N ASP A 587 -38.97 4.73 -37.08
CA ASP A 587 -38.66 5.58 -38.25
C ASP A 587 -39.00 7.07 -38.02
N GLN A 588 -39.68 7.37 -36.92
CA GLN A 588 -40.05 8.73 -36.51
C GLN A 588 -39.34 9.06 -35.20
N GLY A 589 -38.59 10.17 -35.21
CA GLY A 589 -38.03 10.76 -33.99
C GLY A 589 -39.12 11.31 -33.05
N PRO A 590 -38.73 11.84 -31.88
CA PRO A 590 -37.36 12.12 -31.48
C PRO A 590 -36.54 10.88 -31.10
N TYR A 591 -35.22 11.03 -31.22
CA TYR A 591 -34.23 10.09 -30.72
C TYR A 591 -33.47 10.73 -29.57
N TYR A 592 -32.93 9.90 -28.68
CA TYR A 592 -32.33 10.32 -27.43
C TYR A 592 -30.95 9.72 -27.24
N ALA A 593 -30.10 10.45 -26.54
CA ALA A 593 -28.82 9.97 -26.07
C ALA A 593 -28.54 10.45 -24.65
N VAL A 594 -27.77 9.69 -23.89
CA VAL A 594 -27.24 10.12 -22.59
C VAL A 594 -25.80 9.67 -22.46
N ALA A 595 -24.95 10.57 -21.95
CA ALA A 595 -23.53 10.30 -21.74
C ALA A 595 -23.35 9.25 -20.64
N VAL A 596 -22.42 8.33 -20.89
CA VAL A 596 -21.95 7.35 -19.90
C VAL A 596 -20.42 7.39 -19.84
N ASN A 597 -19.86 6.97 -18.72
CA ASN A 597 -18.43 6.80 -18.53
C ASN A 597 -18.14 5.33 -18.22
N HIS A 598 -16.98 4.85 -18.65
CA HIS A 598 -16.47 3.58 -18.16
C HIS A 598 -16.10 3.72 -16.68
N ASP A 599 -16.55 2.78 -15.87
CA ASP A 599 -16.30 2.76 -14.45
C ASP A 599 -15.03 1.98 -14.08
N VAL A 600 -14.57 2.19 -12.85
CA VAL A 600 -13.56 1.36 -12.21
C VAL A 600 -14.07 0.99 -10.83
N LEU A 601 -14.16 -0.31 -10.58
CA LEU A 601 -14.53 -0.87 -9.29
C LEU A 601 -13.32 -1.00 -8.37
N ASN A 602 -12.23 -1.53 -8.90
CA ASN A 602 -10.98 -1.77 -8.19
C ASN A 602 -9.83 -1.95 -9.20
N THR A 603 -8.59 -1.77 -8.72
CA THR A 603 -7.35 -1.99 -9.47
C THR A 603 -6.49 -3.02 -8.75
N GLN A 604 -5.92 -3.98 -9.46
CA GLN A 604 -5.17 -5.09 -8.83
C GLN A 604 -3.66 -4.81 -8.80
N GLY A 605 -3.22 -3.69 -9.37
CA GLY A 605 -1.82 -3.31 -9.47
C GLY A 605 -1.19 -2.88 -8.15
N GLY A 606 0.08 -3.23 -7.96
CA GLY A 606 0.90 -2.63 -6.89
C GLY A 606 2.10 -3.47 -6.47
N PRO A 607 2.72 -3.15 -5.31
CA PRO A 607 3.82 -3.94 -4.74
C PRO A 607 3.46 -5.41 -4.59
N GLN A 608 4.25 -6.28 -5.22
CA GLN A 608 4.11 -7.72 -5.14
C GLN A 608 4.47 -8.20 -3.73
N ARG A 609 3.64 -9.11 -3.20
CA ARG A 609 3.87 -9.79 -1.92
C ARG A 609 3.92 -11.31 -2.08
N ASN A 610 4.59 -11.98 -1.14
CA ASN A 610 4.59 -13.43 -1.05
C ASN A 610 3.46 -13.97 -0.15
N ALA A 611 3.38 -15.30 0.02
CA ALA A 611 2.35 -15.98 0.81
C ALA A 611 2.33 -15.57 2.30
N LYS A 612 3.42 -14.97 2.80
CA LYS A 612 3.54 -14.40 4.15
C LYS A 612 3.17 -12.91 4.20
N ALA A 613 2.59 -12.38 3.12
CA ALA A 613 2.28 -10.98 2.94
C ALA A 613 3.51 -10.04 2.97
N GLU A 614 4.72 -10.55 2.82
CA GLU A 614 5.95 -9.76 2.79
C GLU A 614 6.14 -9.13 1.41
N VAL A 615 6.42 -7.83 1.35
CA VAL A 615 6.64 -7.12 0.09
C VAL A 615 8.01 -7.50 -0.50
N LEU A 616 8.05 -7.71 -1.82
CA LEU A 616 9.25 -8.09 -2.54
C LEU A 616 9.91 -6.88 -3.20
N ALA A 617 11.23 -6.80 -3.14
CA ALA A 617 12.05 -5.87 -3.91
C ALA A 617 12.14 -6.30 -5.39
N ALA A 618 12.54 -5.38 -6.26
CA ALA A 618 12.68 -5.61 -7.71
C ALA A 618 13.55 -6.83 -8.06
N ASN A 619 14.52 -7.19 -7.21
CA ASN A 619 15.38 -8.38 -7.36
C ASN A 619 14.77 -9.69 -6.81
N GLY A 620 13.55 -9.65 -6.27
CA GLY A 620 12.83 -10.78 -5.68
C GLY A 620 13.14 -11.04 -4.20
N ALA A 621 14.03 -10.27 -3.56
CA ALA A 621 14.28 -10.39 -2.13
C ALA A 621 13.14 -9.79 -1.30
N VAL A 622 12.90 -10.32 -0.11
CA VAL A 622 11.96 -9.71 0.85
C VAL A 622 12.50 -8.36 1.31
N ILE A 623 11.63 -7.34 1.37
CA ILE A 623 11.92 -6.06 2.01
C ILE A 623 11.62 -6.22 3.50
N PRO A 624 12.64 -6.21 4.38
CA PRO A 624 12.42 -6.51 5.79
C PRO A 624 11.45 -5.52 6.43
N HIS A 625 10.57 -6.03 7.29
CA HIS A 625 9.59 -5.26 8.06
C HIS A 625 8.49 -4.57 7.23
N LEU A 626 8.34 -4.92 5.96
CA LEU A 626 7.28 -4.39 5.10
C LEU A 626 6.32 -5.50 4.67
N TYR A 627 5.04 -5.27 4.96
CA TYR A 627 3.95 -6.17 4.60
C TYR A 627 2.90 -5.42 3.79
N SER A 628 2.11 -6.13 2.97
CA SER A 628 0.94 -5.56 2.31
C SER A 628 -0.23 -6.52 2.26
N ALA A 629 -1.45 -5.99 2.18
CA ALA A 629 -2.65 -6.78 2.05
C ALA A 629 -3.79 -6.02 1.36
N GLY A 630 -4.75 -6.79 0.85
CA GLY A 630 -5.89 -6.26 0.10
C GLY A 630 -5.53 -5.91 -1.34
N GLU A 631 -6.25 -4.93 -1.87
CA GLU A 631 -6.22 -4.51 -3.27
C GLU A 631 -4.85 -3.99 -3.75
N LEU A 632 -4.01 -3.47 -2.84
CA LEU A 632 -2.66 -3.01 -3.16
C LEU A 632 -1.79 -4.18 -3.63
N GLY A 633 -1.57 -4.29 -4.94
CA GLY A 633 -0.95 -5.47 -5.53
C GLY A 633 -1.83 -6.71 -5.34
N GLY A 634 -3.11 -6.60 -5.64
CA GLY A 634 -4.10 -7.67 -5.54
C GLY A 634 -3.71 -8.95 -6.28
N ILE A 635 -4.19 -10.08 -5.75
CA ILE A 635 -3.93 -11.41 -6.28
C ILE A 635 -4.72 -11.69 -7.56
N ASN A 636 -5.76 -10.94 -7.91
CA ASN A 636 -6.53 -11.21 -9.12
C ASN A 636 -5.81 -10.62 -10.34
N ALA A 637 -5.20 -11.47 -11.17
CA ALA A 637 -4.27 -11.02 -12.21
C ALA A 637 -4.88 -10.89 -13.62
N ASN A 638 -6.00 -11.58 -13.87
CA ASN A 638 -6.67 -11.64 -15.16
C ASN A 638 -8.19 -11.57 -14.99
N MET A 639 -8.88 -12.71 -14.93
CA MET A 639 -10.33 -12.74 -14.69
C MET A 639 -10.63 -12.65 -13.19
N TYR A 640 -11.62 -11.85 -12.82
CA TYR A 640 -12.05 -11.68 -11.44
C TYR A 640 -13.30 -12.47 -11.13
N GLN A 641 -13.28 -13.18 -10.00
CA GLN A 641 -14.49 -13.72 -9.38
C GLN A 641 -14.96 -12.75 -8.30
N ALA A 642 -16.20 -12.30 -8.42
CA ALA A 642 -16.90 -11.48 -7.44
C ALA A 642 -16.59 -11.89 -6.00
N GLY A 643 -16.33 -10.90 -5.13
CA GLY A 643 -16.01 -11.13 -3.71
C GLY A 643 -14.58 -11.58 -3.42
N GLY A 644 -13.73 -11.75 -4.43
CA GLY A 644 -12.32 -12.09 -4.28
C GLY A 644 -11.53 -11.07 -3.45
N ASN A 645 -11.62 -9.77 -3.76
CA ASN A 645 -10.83 -8.78 -3.01
C ASN A 645 -11.25 -8.64 -1.53
N LEU A 646 -12.52 -8.89 -1.20
CA LEU A 646 -12.94 -8.90 0.21
C LEU A 646 -12.40 -10.13 0.94
N ALA A 647 -12.42 -11.31 0.31
CA ALA A 647 -11.76 -12.49 0.85
C ALA A 647 -10.26 -12.24 1.09
N GLU A 648 -9.59 -11.63 0.13
CA GLU A 648 -8.18 -11.25 0.21
C GLU A 648 -7.89 -10.29 1.37
N CYS A 649 -8.76 -9.30 1.59
CA CYS A 649 -8.66 -8.39 2.74
C CYS A 649 -8.62 -9.13 4.08
N LEU A 650 -9.46 -10.17 4.25
CA LEU A 650 -9.51 -10.95 5.49
C LEU A 650 -8.32 -11.90 5.61
N ILE A 651 -8.00 -12.62 4.52
CA ILE A 651 -6.96 -13.65 4.50
C ILE A 651 -5.57 -13.02 4.67
N PHE A 652 -5.19 -12.13 3.75
CA PHE A 652 -3.88 -11.50 3.80
C PHE A 652 -3.80 -10.38 4.82
N GLY A 653 -4.92 -9.72 5.18
CA GLY A 653 -4.94 -8.78 6.30
C GLY A 653 -4.57 -9.49 7.61
N LYS A 654 -5.11 -10.69 7.85
CA LYS A 654 -4.76 -11.50 9.02
C LYS A 654 -3.28 -11.91 8.98
N ILE A 655 -2.82 -12.49 7.86
CA ILE A 655 -1.42 -12.94 7.70
C ILE A 655 -0.45 -11.77 7.91
N ALA A 656 -0.71 -10.62 7.27
CA ALA A 656 0.11 -9.43 7.40
C ALA A 656 0.15 -8.90 8.84
N GLY A 657 -1.02 -8.83 9.51
CA GLY A 657 -1.10 -8.39 10.90
C GLY A 657 -0.35 -9.29 11.87
N GLU A 658 -0.50 -10.62 11.74
CA GLU A 658 0.20 -11.60 12.58
C GLU A 658 1.71 -11.55 12.35
N ASN A 659 2.16 -11.57 11.09
CA ASN A 659 3.59 -11.53 10.76
C ASN A 659 4.23 -10.18 11.12
N ALA A 660 3.49 -9.08 10.99
CA ALA A 660 3.97 -7.77 11.41
C ALA A 660 4.15 -7.70 12.93
N ALA A 661 3.30 -8.36 13.72
CA ALA A 661 3.37 -8.35 15.19
C ALA A 661 4.50 -9.21 15.78
N GLU A 662 5.06 -10.15 15.02
CA GLU A 662 6.21 -10.94 15.49
C GLU A 662 7.38 -10.03 15.91
N SER A 663 7.89 -10.23 17.12
CA SER A 663 9.03 -9.47 17.64
C SER A 663 10.30 -9.85 16.88
N LYS A 664 10.87 -8.89 16.16
CA LYS A 664 12.03 -9.09 15.26
C LYS A 664 13.33 -8.49 15.78
N THR A 665 13.29 -7.78 16.91
CA THR A 665 14.46 -7.17 17.56
C THR A 665 14.81 -7.86 18.87
N SER A 666 16.10 -8.18 19.06
CA SER A 666 16.62 -8.73 20.32
C SER A 666 16.94 -7.67 21.39
N SER A 667 16.95 -6.38 21.03
CA SER A 667 17.17 -5.29 21.97
C SER A 667 15.83 -4.76 22.52
N GLN A 668 15.61 -4.98 23.81
CA GLN A 668 14.58 -4.29 24.58
C GLN A 668 15.04 -2.85 24.83
N THR A 669 15.06 -2.01 23.80
CA THR A 669 15.17 -0.57 24.05
C THR A 669 13.77 -0.11 24.45
N GLU A 670 13.56 0.21 25.73
CA GLU A 670 12.36 0.93 26.19
C GLU A 670 12.30 2.28 25.48
N LEU A 671 11.69 2.30 24.30
CA LEU A 671 11.39 3.55 23.62
C LEU A 671 10.23 4.16 24.37
N LYS A 672 10.48 5.31 25.00
CA LYS A 672 9.43 6.12 25.61
C LYS A 672 8.38 6.41 24.55
N ARG A 673 7.25 5.72 24.61
CA ARG A 673 6.04 6.02 23.83
C ARG A 673 5.68 7.47 24.15
N ALA A 674 5.95 8.38 23.22
CA ALA A 674 5.48 9.74 23.33
C ALA A 674 3.96 9.70 23.13
N LEU A 675 3.20 10.22 24.09
CA LEU A 675 1.78 10.49 23.89
C LEU A 675 1.68 11.41 22.67
N PRO A 676 0.91 11.07 21.63
CA PRO A 676 0.74 11.95 20.50
C PRO A 676 0.22 13.29 21.00
N LYS A 677 0.92 14.37 20.65
CA LYS A 677 0.40 15.74 20.71
C LYS A 677 -0.99 15.87 20.04
N PHE A 678 -1.38 14.89 19.23
CA PHE A 678 -2.48 14.93 18.29
C PHE A 678 -3.61 13.93 18.58
N GLY A 679 -3.76 13.46 19.82
CA GLY A 679 -4.83 12.54 20.21
C GLY A 679 -4.56 11.09 19.83
N HIS A 680 -5.37 10.18 20.41
CA HIS A 680 -5.18 8.73 20.24
C HIS A 680 -6.21 8.11 19.31
N ASN A 681 -7.45 8.62 19.29
CA ASN A 681 -8.52 7.98 18.54
C ASN A 681 -9.55 8.99 18.02
N ASP A 682 -9.45 9.29 16.73
CA ASP A 682 -10.33 10.26 16.07
C ASP A 682 -11.80 9.79 16.00
N ILE A 683 -12.07 8.49 16.20
CA ILE A 683 -13.43 7.95 16.21
C ILE A 683 -14.05 8.06 17.60
N ALA A 684 -13.32 7.63 18.64
CA ALA A 684 -13.84 7.63 20.01
C ALA A 684 -13.97 9.05 20.58
N GLU A 685 -13.08 9.98 20.21
CA GLU A 685 -13.10 11.36 20.70
C GLU A 685 -14.29 12.19 20.14
N ASN A 686 -14.94 11.74 19.06
CA ASN A 686 -16.05 12.44 18.41
C ASN A 686 -17.46 11.99 18.85
N ASP A 687 -17.58 11.08 19.83
CA ASP A 687 -18.87 10.52 20.29
C ASP A 687 -19.55 11.31 21.45
N ASP A 688 -19.05 12.49 21.82
CA ASP A 688 -19.64 13.28 22.91
C ASP A 688 -20.96 13.97 22.48
N LEU A 689 -22.09 13.32 22.78
CA LEU A 689 -23.44 13.84 22.57
C LEU A 689 -23.88 14.85 23.64
N ALA A 690 -23.17 14.94 24.78
CA ALA A 690 -23.53 15.84 25.87
C ALA A 690 -23.31 17.32 25.51
N SER A 691 -22.56 17.58 24.44
CA SER A 691 -22.33 18.90 23.87
C SER A 691 -23.50 19.49 23.07
N ILE A 692 -24.53 18.68 22.76
CA ILE A 692 -25.68 19.12 21.95
C ILE A 692 -26.77 19.70 22.86
N ASP A 693 -27.00 21.01 22.76
CA ASP A 693 -28.05 21.70 23.52
C ASP A 693 -29.45 21.23 23.12
N LEU A 694 -30.31 20.99 24.13
CA LEU A 694 -31.70 20.58 23.97
C LEU A 694 -32.66 21.55 24.69
N GLY A 695 -33.69 21.98 23.98
CA GLY A 695 -34.86 22.63 24.56
C GLY A 695 -35.75 21.67 25.35
N SER A 696 -36.71 22.20 26.11
CA SER A 696 -37.60 21.42 27.00
C SER A 696 -38.49 20.40 26.30
N ASN A 697 -38.62 20.50 24.99
CA ASN A 697 -39.46 19.66 24.12
C ASN A 697 -38.64 18.96 23.03
N GLN A 698 -37.32 18.89 23.19
CA GLN A 698 -36.40 18.31 22.23
C GLN A 698 -35.75 17.05 22.80
N TYR A 699 -35.65 16.03 21.96
CA TYR A 699 -35.13 14.72 22.35
C TYR A 699 -34.12 14.27 21.30
N LEU A 700 -32.95 13.79 21.77
CA LEU A 700 -31.97 13.17 20.90
C LEU A 700 -32.30 11.71 20.67
N GLY A 701 -32.16 11.28 19.43
CA GLY A 701 -32.16 9.87 19.07
C GLY A 701 -31.01 9.54 18.17
N GLN A 702 -30.56 8.30 18.24
CA GLN A 702 -29.37 7.84 17.53
C GLN A 702 -29.59 6.50 16.84
N SER A 703 -28.89 6.28 15.73
CA SER A 703 -28.84 4.98 15.05
C SER A 703 -27.47 4.74 14.42
N ASN A 704 -26.93 3.54 14.63
CA ASN A 704 -25.68 3.09 14.00
C ASN A 704 -25.93 2.31 12.70
N GLU A 705 -27.14 2.34 12.17
CA GLU A 705 -27.49 1.62 10.94
C GLU A 705 -27.05 2.34 9.66
N GLY A 706 -26.54 3.57 9.77
CA GLY A 706 -26.04 4.37 8.65
C GLY A 706 -24.76 3.79 8.04
N ILE A 707 -24.47 4.11 6.77
CA ILE A 707 -23.23 3.66 6.09
C ILE A 707 -22.02 4.43 6.63
N GLY A 708 -22.24 5.68 7.03
CA GLY A 708 -21.30 6.57 7.72
C GLY A 708 -21.09 6.26 9.19
N GLY A 709 -21.85 5.33 9.75
CA GLY A 709 -21.88 5.03 11.16
C GLY A 709 -23.08 5.69 11.85
N GLN A 710 -22.82 6.45 12.91
CA GLN A 710 -23.88 7.00 13.76
C GLN A 710 -24.56 8.20 13.08
N VAL A 711 -25.89 8.14 13.01
CA VAL A 711 -26.77 9.27 12.69
C VAL A 711 -27.48 9.70 13.98
N VAL A 712 -27.39 10.98 14.30
CA VAL A 712 -28.03 11.59 15.48
C VAL A 712 -29.03 12.62 15.01
N VAL A 713 -30.26 12.50 15.50
CA VAL A 713 -31.36 13.43 15.22
C VAL A 713 -31.82 14.10 16.51
N ARG A 714 -32.17 15.38 16.39
CA ARG A 714 -32.90 16.15 17.38
C ARG A 714 -34.34 16.26 16.92
N VAL A 715 -35.26 15.69 17.70
CA VAL A 715 -36.69 15.69 17.40
C VAL A 715 -37.40 16.65 18.35
N THR A 716 -38.13 17.61 17.80
CA THR A 716 -38.95 18.55 18.57
C THR A 716 -40.40 18.05 18.62
N VAL A 717 -40.92 17.78 19.81
CA VAL A 717 -42.27 17.25 20.01
C VAL A 717 -43.13 18.22 20.81
N GLU A 718 -44.23 18.69 20.23
CA GLU A 718 -45.20 19.57 20.90
C GLU A 718 -46.61 19.03 20.74
N ASN A 719 -47.42 19.06 21.80
CA ASN A 719 -48.81 18.60 21.77
C ASN A 719 -48.98 17.19 21.16
N ALA A 720 -48.04 16.28 21.47
CA ALA A 720 -47.97 14.92 20.92
C ALA A 720 -47.84 14.84 19.38
N ARG A 721 -47.23 15.87 18.75
CA ARG A 721 -46.89 15.89 17.33
C ARG A 721 -45.39 16.15 17.13
N ILE A 722 -44.83 15.53 16.11
CA ILE A 722 -43.47 15.80 15.62
C ILE A 722 -43.53 17.13 14.86
N ASN A 723 -43.00 18.19 15.47
CA ASN A 723 -42.98 19.52 14.85
C ASN A 723 -41.72 19.74 14.02
N ASP A 724 -40.61 19.12 14.41
CA ASP A 724 -39.34 19.26 13.70
C ASP A 724 -38.46 18.02 13.89
N VAL A 725 -37.65 17.74 12.87
CA VAL A 725 -36.61 16.70 12.90
C VAL A 725 -35.37 17.31 12.28
N GLU A 726 -34.33 17.47 13.08
CA GLU A 726 -33.06 18.03 12.66
C GLU A 726 -31.98 16.96 12.78
N ILE A 727 -31.18 16.79 11.73
CA ILE A 727 -30.02 15.91 11.79
C ILE A 727 -28.86 16.72 12.35
N VAL A 728 -28.48 16.44 13.60
CA VAL A 728 -27.50 17.25 14.35
C VAL A 728 -26.09 16.67 14.28
N ARG A 729 -25.95 15.38 13.95
CA ARG A 729 -24.67 14.74 13.65
C ARG A 729 -24.89 13.60 12.67
N GLN A 730 -24.07 13.54 11.64
CA GLN A 730 -24.08 12.46 10.67
C GLN A 730 -22.74 12.42 9.94
N HIS A 731 -22.43 11.24 9.43
CA HIS A 731 -21.19 10.93 8.73
C HIS A 731 -21.47 10.12 7.45
N GLU A 732 -22.72 10.14 6.97
CA GLU A 732 -23.14 9.44 5.76
C GLU A 732 -22.47 10.04 4.53
N SER A 733 -22.22 9.19 3.53
CA SER A 733 -21.67 9.62 2.26
C SER A 733 -22.63 10.60 1.57
N GLY A 734 -22.15 11.82 1.27
CA GLY A 734 -22.97 12.90 0.76
C GLY A 734 -23.65 12.56 -0.58
N ASP A 735 -22.99 11.84 -1.46
CA ASP A 735 -23.53 11.38 -2.75
C ASP A 735 -24.79 10.48 -2.62
N VAL A 736 -24.75 9.47 -1.75
CA VAL A 736 -25.84 8.49 -1.61
C VAL A 736 -26.91 8.96 -0.60
N ALA A 737 -26.51 9.69 0.44
CA ALA A 737 -27.39 10.01 1.55
C ALA A 737 -28.05 11.39 1.46
N THR A 738 -27.59 12.32 0.60
CA THR A 738 -28.08 13.71 0.59
C THR A 738 -29.60 13.80 0.46
N GLU A 739 -30.20 13.02 -0.44
CA GLU A 739 -31.65 13.07 -0.63
C GLU A 739 -32.40 12.50 0.59
N ALA A 740 -31.87 11.43 1.22
CA ALA A 740 -32.40 10.90 2.48
C ALA A 740 -32.29 11.92 3.62
N LEU A 741 -31.11 12.54 3.79
CA LEU A 741 -30.84 13.55 4.82
C LEU A 741 -31.75 14.79 4.66
N THR A 742 -32.11 15.15 3.42
CA THR A 742 -32.89 16.35 3.12
C THR A 742 -34.40 16.11 3.12
N GLN A 743 -34.87 14.98 2.56
CA GLN A 743 -36.30 14.73 2.37
C GLN A 743 -36.95 14.00 3.54
N LEU A 744 -36.27 13.03 4.17
CA LEU A 744 -36.90 12.22 5.20
C LEU A 744 -37.34 13.03 6.41
N PRO A 745 -36.54 13.97 6.96
CA PRO A 745 -37.01 14.82 8.04
C PRO A 745 -38.31 15.55 7.68
N LYS A 746 -38.40 16.10 6.46
CA LYS A 746 -39.61 16.79 5.96
C LYS A 746 -40.81 15.83 5.84
N ARG A 747 -40.60 14.62 5.31
CA ARG A 747 -41.65 13.58 5.20
C ARG A 747 -42.16 13.15 6.57
N ILE A 748 -41.25 12.93 7.52
CA ILE A 748 -41.57 12.52 8.91
C ILE A 748 -42.41 13.58 9.61
N VAL A 749 -42.04 14.85 9.49
CA VAL A 749 -42.81 15.98 10.05
C VAL A 749 -44.18 16.09 9.36
N ALA A 750 -44.22 16.03 8.03
CA ALA A 750 -45.46 16.17 7.25
C ALA A 750 -46.47 15.05 7.54
N GLN A 751 -46.00 13.80 7.66
CA GLN A 751 -46.83 12.63 7.95
C GLN A 751 -47.01 12.38 9.45
N ASN A 752 -46.27 13.09 10.30
CA ASN A 752 -46.26 12.97 11.76
C ASN A 752 -46.01 11.52 12.23
N THR A 753 -45.08 10.82 11.58
CA THR A 753 -44.67 9.45 11.91
C THR A 753 -43.24 9.19 11.45
N ALA A 754 -42.48 8.37 12.19
CA ALA A 754 -41.17 7.88 11.74
C ALA A 754 -41.30 6.79 10.66
N ASP A 755 -42.48 6.20 10.48
CA ASP A 755 -42.76 5.16 9.49
C ASP A 755 -43.17 5.76 8.13
N VAL A 756 -42.24 6.48 7.51
CA VAL A 756 -42.38 7.01 6.14
C VAL A 756 -41.65 6.14 5.11
N ASP A 757 -42.00 6.30 3.84
CA ASP A 757 -41.30 5.63 2.74
C ASP A 757 -39.84 6.08 2.66
N ALA A 758 -38.95 5.08 2.51
CA ALA A 758 -37.52 5.31 2.31
C ALA A 758 -37.26 6.07 1.00
N VAL A 759 -36.09 6.72 0.92
CA VAL A 759 -35.61 7.29 -0.34
C VAL A 759 -34.92 6.18 -1.14
N SER A 760 -35.35 5.99 -2.39
CA SER A 760 -34.74 5.02 -3.31
C SER A 760 -33.24 5.32 -3.48
N GLY A 761 -32.40 4.29 -3.60
CA GLY A 761 -30.94 4.44 -3.62
C GLY A 761 -30.29 4.70 -2.25
N ALA A 762 -31.02 5.25 -1.28
CA ALA A 762 -30.50 5.65 0.04
C ALA A 762 -31.08 4.82 1.20
N SER A 763 -31.26 3.51 1.01
CA SER A 763 -32.02 2.64 1.92
C SER A 763 -31.45 2.58 3.33
N SER A 764 -30.11 2.45 3.47
CA SER A 764 -29.45 2.33 4.77
C SER A 764 -29.50 3.63 5.56
N SER A 765 -29.17 4.76 4.93
CA SER A 765 -29.30 6.09 5.52
C SER A 765 -30.76 6.41 5.88
N SER A 766 -31.71 6.00 5.02
CA SER A 766 -33.14 6.14 5.31
C SER A 766 -33.55 5.39 6.58
N ARG A 767 -33.07 4.15 6.73
CA ARG A 767 -33.36 3.31 7.90
C ARG A 767 -32.74 3.89 9.17
N ALA A 768 -31.50 4.39 9.07
CA ALA A 768 -30.80 5.03 10.17
C ALA A 768 -31.55 6.27 10.70
N ILE A 769 -31.97 7.17 9.80
CA ILE A 769 -32.75 8.36 10.17
C ILE A 769 -34.07 7.96 10.85
N LYS A 770 -34.82 7.03 10.24
CA LYS A 770 -36.10 6.55 10.80
C LYS A 770 -35.92 5.94 12.19
N ASN A 771 -34.89 5.13 12.38
CA ASN A 771 -34.60 4.47 13.65
C ASN A 771 -34.08 5.46 14.71
N ALA A 772 -33.28 6.45 14.32
CA ALA A 772 -32.85 7.53 15.20
C ALA A 772 -34.07 8.36 15.66
N VAL A 773 -35.02 8.66 14.78
CA VAL A 773 -36.27 9.33 15.18
C VAL A 773 -37.10 8.45 16.13
N LYS A 774 -37.22 7.15 15.87
CA LYS A 774 -37.91 6.22 16.78
C LYS A 774 -37.27 6.17 18.16
N ASP A 775 -35.94 6.16 18.22
CA ASP A 775 -35.18 6.22 19.47
C ASP A 775 -35.47 7.54 20.23
N ALA A 776 -35.48 8.69 19.55
CA ALA A 776 -35.85 9.98 20.16
C ALA A 776 -37.29 9.98 20.70
N LEU A 777 -38.25 9.44 19.93
CA LEU A 777 -39.65 9.36 20.32
C LEU A 777 -39.88 8.43 21.51
N SER A 778 -39.08 7.36 21.64
CA SER A 778 -39.15 6.48 22.82
C SER A 778 -38.85 7.21 24.13
N LYS A 779 -38.02 8.26 24.07
CA LYS A 779 -37.60 9.12 25.20
C LYS A 779 -38.59 10.25 25.47
N CYS A 780 -39.55 10.50 24.57
CA CYS A 780 -40.65 11.45 24.81
C CYS A 780 -41.67 10.92 25.83
N HIS A 781 -41.68 9.60 26.06
CA HIS A 781 -42.63 8.91 26.94
C HIS A 781 -42.04 8.51 28.30
N SER A 782 -40.81 8.89 28.60
CA SER A 782 -40.11 8.65 29.88
C SER A 782 -40.15 9.84 30.83
#